data_AF-A0A4U8QJW9-F1
#
_entry.id   AF-A0A4U8QJW9-F1
#
_cell.length_a   1.000
_cell.length_b   1.000
_cell.length_c   1.000
_cell.angle_alpha   90.00
_cell.angle_beta   90.00
_cell.angle_gamma   90.00
#
_symmetry.space_group_name_H-M   'P 1'
#
loop_
_entity.id
_entity.type
_entity.pdbx_description
1 polymer ?
#
loop_
_entity_poly.entity_id
_entity_poly.type
_entity_poly.pdbx_seq_one_letter_code
_entity_poly.pdbx_strand_id
1 'polypeptide(L)'
;MLKKSKRWISLGLSAMLVLGSLIVPGVEVQAEESAGTTYYIDYDGGDDGNPGTSEEDAWSSLEKINSTTFEPGDKILFQKGDVWTGQLSPKGSGEKGNPIEIGAYGDSEARPLIQGNNWCGENGDDLENRIFNAAVYFYNQQYWEITSLEVTNRIPGDNPDDHIKKYGVLIMAEDAGTLEQMNCRDLYVHDIVSHPIGQQAGIGRGGIIYSIRGNQVPTRWNDITVENNIVGPNINHYGINFMSTWGSSRFEHETGIPDSEYAGSRYNSTNLVIRNNYCEDIGNAAICPTAYSNAVIEYNTCDGCNSGPNGNVPIWWENGEYTVAQFNEVFGSGASESKEDSQAFDADVNATLNYIQYNYTHDNPSGAYFECALGTTYTTHIRYNISQNDGYGTNSYGGGAIVTMGGWSTGDNNRMYVYNNDFYLSEGHNSYITNNWDGTPVNKENFRFTNNVIYSDATSKGWHEDLMGTAENNAYGGSDASILRSDDEKAVTVTADDFVNIGTGSLGLDSVGGYQLSENSGCIEAGTLIEDNGGRDYWGNPVSAVGAPNIGADNSKAANQVPEGTIDFEDRPEDETPFTEMYKNCIFSGEWRTGSADGLKTLYLADGETSGVISLPKGQKLKSFQAQCEGTAWVTLEAEGYKKSFLITSANNYFNTGLTSAIDNLTVTVEGSAGSRVYFDNLLLEKGEYEPVNIALNKPVTTSGNDQYPGSCGNDGNEGTMWVHAGDELNEWWMVDLGQEYDLNNFELVFEQDEEEAWGYQIEGRKGPDDEFEMLFDRSDNTDGSRVQTGTFGTNGTYRYLKVILTKFPGYDYWPGFAEFKVYEKAAPEEIPPTGITLNQEEALLTKANETLQLEAVVTPENADNRNVIWESSNQDVAAVNQEGVVSAKANGTSVITATVEGTDLKATCQVTVEIPAPVIPVSKVELDKTAVTLTKAGERVQIKAVVSPQNATDKTVSFRSTDSRVATVDASGMISAVGNGKVDIIAATRDGNKTAVCKVNVAIPVKVTGITLDKTDLKITKKGASVQLNAQVIPANASEKTLTWSSSQPKTVSVSNTGKITALKNGRSEITVKSADGGFVKKCLVTVEYKDAKVKKPGKITNVKTSAISNNSLKISWKKNKDADYYKVYLYNKKGKKWKEVKRTYDNSVKITGLKEGTAYTYRVAGVNAGGTGKNSASLTGVTKPSAAKLKSVKKSTKGRAVLRYTNVKNATYVIRMKTGKGSYKKIGETTKTKLQSPKLKKGKTYSFKVRTYIKYGKDKIWGSYSNTINYKVK
;
A
#
# COMPACT_ATOMS: atom_id res chain seq x y z
N MET A 1 -15.93 -23.35 64.42
CA MET A 1 -16.02 -24.80 64.11
C MET A 1 -15.67 -24.95 62.63
N LEU A 2 -14.41 -25.18 62.26
CA LEU A 2 -13.70 -26.48 62.15
C LEU A 2 -14.02 -27.29 60.88
N LYS A 3 -13.09 -27.20 59.91
CA LYS A 3 -12.38 -28.25 59.12
C LYS A 3 -13.15 -29.47 58.56
N LYS A 4 -12.86 -29.74 57.26
CA LYS A 4 -12.35 -30.99 56.60
C LYS A 4 -12.85 -31.04 55.13
N SER A 5 -12.23 -31.56 54.07
CA SER A 5 -10.86 -31.97 53.67
C SER A 5 -10.94 -32.67 52.27
N LYS A 6 -10.06 -32.32 51.30
CA LYS A 6 -9.33 -33.14 50.28
C LYS A 6 -10.02 -34.25 49.41
N ARG A 7 -9.85 -34.26 48.06
CA ARG A 7 -8.82 -35.00 47.22
C ARG A 7 -9.27 -35.42 45.75
N TRP A 8 -8.56 -34.96 44.69
CA TRP A 8 -7.86 -35.61 43.51
C TRP A 8 -8.55 -36.33 42.28
N ILE A 9 -8.22 -35.85 41.02
CA ILE A 9 -7.54 -36.42 39.78
C ILE A 9 -7.89 -37.86 39.25
N SER A 10 -8.11 -38.23 37.94
CA SER A 10 -7.23 -38.29 36.71
C SER A 10 -7.91 -38.87 35.41
N LEU A 11 -7.37 -38.45 34.22
CA LEU A 11 -7.07 -39.08 32.89
C LEU A 11 -7.87 -40.23 32.20
N GLY A 12 -8.08 -40.10 30.86
CA GLY A 12 -7.37 -40.92 29.83
C GLY A 12 -8.12 -41.94 28.92
N LEU A 13 -8.21 -41.60 27.61
CA LEU A 13 -8.18 -42.33 26.29
C LEU A 13 -7.86 -43.87 26.26
N SER A 14 -8.14 -44.76 25.27
CA SER A 14 -8.41 -44.75 23.80
C SER A 14 -8.87 -46.16 23.31
N ALA A 15 -9.58 -46.27 22.17
CA ALA A 15 -9.37 -47.26 21.07
C ALA A 15 -10.37 -47.09 19.88
N MET A 16 -9.85 -47.08 18.65
CA MET A 16 -10.53 -46.97 17.33
C MET A 16 -11.02 -48.32 16.75
N LEU A 17 -11.93 -48.32 15.74
CA LEU A 17 -11.69 -48.80 14.35
C LEU A 17 -12.92 -48.73 13.37
N VAL A 18 -12.75 -47.91 12.31
CA VAL A 18 -12.92 -48.09 10.82
C VAL A 18 -14.18 -48.71 10.15
N LEU A 19 -14.74 -47.96 9.17
CA LEU A 19 -15.14 -48.33 7.77
C LEU A 19 -15.74 -47.05 7.13
N GLY A 20 -15.14 -46.37 6.13
CA GLY A 20 -15.03 -46.76 4.72
C GLY A 20 -15.88 -45.80 3.86
N SER A 21 -15.28 -44.81 3.18
CA SER A 21 -16.01 -43.84 2.32
C SER A 21 -15.49 -43.84 0.88
N LEU A 22 -16.43 -44.09 -0.04
CA LEU A 22 -16.29 -44.02 -1.49
C LEU A 22 -16.06 -42.59 -1.96
N ILE A 23 -15.13 -42.43 -2.90
CA ILE A 23 -14.82 -41.19 -3.61
C ILE A 23 -15.95 -40.88 -4.60
N VAL A 24 -16.57 -39.71 -4.47
CA VAL A 24 -17.40 -39.08 -5.51
C VAL A 24 -16.54 -37.98 -6.14
N PRO A 25 -16.48 -37.86 -7.49
CA PRO A 25 -15.73 -36.79 -8.14
C PRO A 25 -16.31 -35.42 -7.75
N GLY A 26 -15.43 -34.54 -7.27
CA GLY A 26 -15.78 -33.18 -6.90
C GLY A 26 -16.32 -32.42 -8.11
N VAL A 27 -17.56 -31.95 -8.01
CA VAL A 27 -18.04 -30.85 -8.83
C VAL A 27 -17.41 -29.60 -8.23
N GLU A 28 -16.59 -28.89 -9.00
CA GLU A 28 -16.20 -27.53 -8.66
C GLU A 28 -17.46 -26.68 -8.56
N VAL A 29 -17.79 -26.29 -7.34
CA VAL A 29 -18.78 -25.25 -7.08
C VAL A 29 -18.00 -23.94 -7.18
N GLN A 30 -18.10 -23.25 -8.31
CA GLN A 30 -17.83 -21.80 -8.31
C GLN A 30 -18.75 -21.18 -7.27
N ALA A 31 -18.17 -20.56 -6.25
CA ALA A 31 -18.92 -19.70 -5.35
C ALA A 31 -19.46 -18.53 -6.20
N GLU A 32 -20.78 -18.44 -6.37
CA GLU A 32 -21.39 -17.22 -6.91
C GLU A 32 -21.04 -16.05 -5.97
N GLU A 33 -20.45 -14.98 -6.51
CA GLU A 33 -20.36 -13.69 -5.82
C GLU A 33 -21.75 -13.31 -5.30
N SER A 34 -21.92 -13.32 -3.98
CA SER A 34 -23.11 -12.77 -3.35
C SER A 34 -23.06 -11.25 -3.55
N ALA A 35 -23.88 -10.74 -4.48
CA ALA A 35 -24.08 -9.31 -4.64
C ALA A 35 -24.72 -8.75 -3.36
N GLY A 36 -23.90 -8.31 -2.40
CA GLY A 36 -24.36 -7.78 -1.12
C GLY A 36 -25.34 -6.60 -1.29
N THR A 37 -26.06 -6.30 -0.23
CA THR A 37 -27.13 -5.30 -0.26
C THR A 37 -26.55 -3.88 -0.17
N THR A 38 -26.94 -3.00 -1.08
CA THR A 38 -26.61 -1.57 -1.00
C THR A 38 -27.68 -0.81 -0.22
N TYR A 39 -27.28 -0.16 0.86
CA TYR A 39 -28.11 0.70 1.71
C TYR A 39 -27.78 2.17 1.47
N TYR A 40 -28.80 3.02 1.33
CA TYR A 40 -28.70 4.45 1.07
C TYR A 40 -29.15 5.25 2.30
N ILE A 41 -28.37 6.26 2.65
CA ILE A 41 -28.51 7.04 3.88
C ILE A 41 -28.58 8.53 3.53
N ASP A 42 -29.71 9.19 3.83
CA ASP A 42 -30.00 10.61 3.57
C ASP A 42 -30.60 11.27 4.82
N TYR A 43 -29.89 12.26 5.37
CA TYR A 43 -30.26 12.94 6.62
C TYR A 43 -31.57 13.73 6.51
N ASP A 44 -31.79 14.42 5.39
CA ASP A 44 -32.91 15.34 5.20
C ASP A 44 -34.08 14.69 4.43
N GLY A 45 -33.79 13.71 3.58
CA GLY A 45 -34.74 13.03 2.68
C GLY A 45 -35.16 11.62 3.09
N GLY A 46 -34.41 10.94 3.97
CA GLY A 46 -34.69 9.56 4.37
C GLY A 46 -35.78 9.39 5.45
N ASP A 47 -36.14 8.12 5.73
CA ASP A 47 -36.97 7.69 6.86
C ASP A 47 -36.50 6.31 7.35
N ASP A 48 -36.23 6.13 8.64
CA ASP A 48 -35.76 4.85 9.21
C ASP A 48 -36.82 3.73 9.18
N GLY A 49 -38.07 4.06 8.81
CA GLY A 49 -39.11 3.09 8.47
C GLY A 49 -38.98 2.47 7.07
N ASN A 50 -38.12 3.04 6.21
CA ASN A 50 -37.88 2.56 4.86
C ASN A 50 -36.96 1.33 4.82
N PRO A 51 -36.99 0.53 3.73
CA PRO A 51 -36.05 -0.56 3.54
C PRO A 51 -34.59 -0.12 3.41
N GLY A 52 -34.30 1.11 2.97
CA GLY A 52 -32.94 1.61 2.78
C GLY A 52 -32.29 1.17 1.47
N THR A 53 -32.93 0.32 0.66
CA THR A 53 -32.31 -0.36 -0.49
C THR A 53 -32.43 0.40 -1.83
N SER A 54 -32.84 1.67 -1.79
CA SER A 54 -32.86 2.59 -2.93
C SER A 54 -32.63 4.03 -2.45
N GLU A 55 -32.17 4.93 -3.33
CA GLU A 55 -31.99 6.34 -2.99
C GLU A 55 -33.32 7.01 -2.54
N GLU A 56 -34.45 6.59 -3.11
CA GLU A 56 -35.79 7.13 -2.79
C GLU A 56 -36.33 6.62 -1.45
N ASP A 57 -35.84 5.47 -1.00
CA ASP A 57 -36.22 4.78 0.25
C ASP A 57 -35.07 4.79 1.27
N ALA A 58 -34.23 5.82 1.27
CA ALA A 58 -33.06 5.92 2.15
C ALA A 58 -33.42 5.95 3.65
N TRP A 59 -32.48 5.50 4.50
CA TRP A 59 -32.52 5.70 5.96
C TRP A 59 -32.08 7.12 6.34
N SER A 60 -32.40 7.55 7.57
CA SER A 60 -32.26 8.94 8.03
C SER A 60 -31.43 9.15 9.30
N SER A 61 -30.92 8.08 9.93
CA SER A 61 -30.19 8.22 11.19
C SER A 61 -29.00 7.28 11.37
N LEU A 62 -27.98 7.76 12.10
CA LEU A 62 -26.87 6.92 12.58
C LEU A 62 -27.34 5.82 13.53
N GLU A 63 -28.45 6.00 14.26
CA GLU A 63 -28.99 4.98 15.17
C GLU A 63 -29.47 3.75 14.41
N LYS A 64 -30.09 3.94 13.24
CA LYS A 64 -30.51 2.86 12.36
C LYS A 64 -29.31 2.08 11.82
N ILE A 65 -28.25 2.77 11.42
CA ILE A 65 -27.01 2.17 10.93
C ILE A 65 -26.33 1.37 12.05
N ASN A 66 -26.10 1.99 13.20
CA ASN A 66 -25.40 1.38 14.34
C ASN A 66 -26.16 0.18 14.98
N SER A 67 -27.47 0.07 14.72
CA SER A 67 -28.28 -1.06 15.19
C SER A 67 -28.37 -2.21 14.19
N THR A 68 -27.89 -2.01 12.95
CA THR A 68 -27.89 -3.01 11.88
C THR A 68 -26.56 -3.77 11.88
N THR A 69 -26.63 -5.09 11.72
CA THR A 69 -25.48 -5.95 11.44
C THR A 69 -25.46 -6.19 9.94
N PHE A 70 -24.39 -5.79 9.27
CA PHE A 70 -24.19 -5.91 7.83
C PHE A 70 -23.50 -7.25 7.51
N GLU A 71 -23.82 -7.79 6.34
CA GLU A 71 -23.31 -9.07 5.84
C GLU A 71 -22.22 -8.84 4.78
N PRO A 72 -21.38 -9.85 4.46
CA PRO A 72 -20.34 -9.72 3.45
C PRO A 72 -20.85 -9.18 2.10
N GLY A 73 -20.08 -8.24 1.52
CA GLY A 73 -20.42 -7.54 0.28
C GLY A 73 -21.44 -6.40 0.41
N ASP A 74 -22.04 -6.17 1.59
CA ASP A 74 -22.98 -5.05 1.79
C ASP A 74 -22.29 -3.68 1.58
N LYS A 75 -23.07 -2.68 1.18
CA LYS A 75 -22.62 -1.29 1.02
C LYS A 75 -23.48 -0.32 1.81
N ILE A 76 -22.85 0.68 2.43
CA ILE A 76 -23.49 1.75 3.20
C ILE A 76 -23.12 3.08 2.55
N LEU A 77 -24.01 3.64 1.74
CA LEU A 77 -23.76 4.83 0.94
C LEU A 77 -24.43 6.05 1.57
N PHE A 78 -23.63 7.02 2.00
CA PHE A 78 -24.11 8.29 2.54
C PHE A 78 -24.32 9.34 1.44
N GLN A 79 -25.41 10.09 1.53
CA GLN A 79 -25.69 11.20 0.62
C GLN A 79 -24.62 12.29 0.76
N LYS A 80 -23.98 12.65 -0.35
CA LYS A 80 -22.97 13.72 -0.38
C LYS A 80 -23.59 15.07 0.00
N GLY A 81 -22.87 15.81 0.84
CA GLY A 81 -23.27 17.12 1.38
C GLY A 81 -23.97 17.09 2.73
N ASP A 82 -24.34 15.91 3.22
CA ASP A 82 -24.99 15.75 4.52
C ASP A 82 -24.01 15.89 5.68
N VAL A 83 -24.54 16.35 6.83
CA VAL A 83 -23.80 16.51 8.08
C VAL A 83 -24.46 15.73 9.19
N TRP A 84 -23.73 14.76 9.72
CA TRP A 84 -24.18 13.80 10.72
C TRP A 84 -23.53 14.13 12.06
N THR A 85 -24.33 14.42 13.08
CA THR A 85 -23.80 14.63 14.44
C THR A 85 -23.99 13.37 15.27
N GLY A 86 -22.89 12.80 15.77
CA GLY A 86 -22.91 11.59 16.58
C GLY A 86 -21.72 10.67 16.27
N GLN A 87 -21.78 9.47 16.81
CA GLN A 87 -20.83 8.41 16.50
C GLN A 87 -21.44 7.45 15.46
N LEU A 88 -20.69 7.17 14.40
CA LEU A 88 -20.95 6.09 13.46
C LEU A 88 -20.21 4.84 13.95
N SER A 89 -20.93 3.76 14.21
CA SER A 89 -20.38 2.48 14.67
C SER A 89 -21.23 1.32 14.14
N PRO A 90 -21.08 0.99 12.84
CA PRO A 90 -21.79 -0.12 12.21
C PRO A 90 -21.23 -1.47 12.69
N LYS A 91 -22.01 -2.53 12.53
CA LYS A 91 -21.66 -3.89 12.98
C LYS A 91 -21.55 -4.85 11.80
N GLY A 92 -20.87 -5.98 12.01
CA GLY A 92 -20.67 -7.01 11.01
C GLY A 92 -19.23 -7.05 10.51
N SER A 93 -18.90 -8.11 9.80
CA SER A 93 -17.60 -8.32 9.15
C SER A 93 -17.86 -8.83 7.75
N GLY A 94 -17.07 -8.37 6.78
CA GLY A 94 -17.05 -8.97 5.46
C GLY A 94 -16.30 -10.30 5.45
N GLU A 95 -15.94 -10.74 4.26
CA GLU A 95 -15.04 -11.89 4.04
C GLU A 95 -14.07 -11.59 2.90
N LYS A 96 -13.04 -12.42 2.74
CA LYS A 96 -12.05 -12.28 1.67
C LYS A 96 -12.74 -12.21 0.30
N GLY A 97 -12.47 -11.14 -0.45
CA GLY A 97 -13.10 -10.87 -1.75
C GLY A 97 -14.44 -10.15 -1.69
N ASN A 98 -15.16 -10.18 -0.57
CA ASN A 98 -16.45 -9.51 -0.36
C ASN A 98 -16.44 -8.62 0.90
N PRO A 99 -15.62 -7.55 0.94
CA PRO A 99 -15.61 -6.63 2.08
C PRO A 99 -16.93 -5.85 2.18
N ILE A 100 -17.24 -5.35 3.38
CA ILE A 100 -18.35 -4.40 3.58
C ILE A 100 -17.83 -2.99 3.29
N GLU A 101 -18.56 -2.23 2.48
CA GLU A 101 -18.13 -0.89 2.04
C GLU A 101 -18.93 0.22 2.74
N ILE A 102 -18.23 1.25 3.24
CA ILE A 102 -18.82 2.55 3.52
C ILE A 102 -18.39 3.52 2.43
N GLY A 103 -19.34 4.14 1.75
CA GLY A 103 -19.09 5.07 0.66
C GLY A 103 -20.08 6.23 0.62
N ALA A 104 -20.17 6.89 -0.53
CA ALA A 104 -21.06 8.02 -0.73
C ALA A 104 -21.76 8.02 -2.10
N TYR A 105 -22.92 8.65 -2.18
CA TYR A 105 -23.70 8.81 -3.43
C TYR A 105 -24.24 10.23 -3.62
N GLY A 106 -24.75 10.52 -4.82
CA GLY A 106 -25.33 11.82 -5.19
C GLY A 106 -24.34 12.82 -5.80
N ASP A 107 -24.89 13.95 -6.26
CA ASP A 107 -24.21 14.92 -7.15
C ASP A 107 -23.44 16.05 -6.44
N SER A 108 -23.41 16.07 -5.11
CA SER A 108 -22.67 17.11 -4.37
C SER A 108 -21.17 16.86 -4.41
N GLU A 109 -20.36 17.92 -4.49
CA GLU A 109 -18.90 17.86 -4.37
C GLU A 109 -18.43 17.74 -2.91
N ALA A 110 -19.32 18.01 -1.94
CA ALA A 110 -18.99 17.92 -0.52
C ALA A 110 -19.16 16.47 -0.02
N ARG A 111 -18.14 15.93 0.65
CA ARG A 111 -18.19 14.61 1.29
C ARG A 111 -19.28 14.57 2.39
N PRO A 112 -19.86 13.41 2.69
CA PRO A 112 -20.68 13.25 3.89
C PRO A 112 -19.84 13.46 5.14
N LEU A 113 -20.24 14.40 5.99
CA LEU A 113 -19.49 14.81 7.17
C LEU A 113 -20.01 14.10 8.43
N ILE A 114 -19.16 13.29 9.09
CA ILE A 114 -19.42 12.73 10.42
C ILE A 114 -18.77 13.61 11.49
N GLN A 115 -19.58 14.13 12.41
CA GLN A 115 -19.18 15.00 13.51
C GLN A 115 -19.31 14.28 14.86
N GLY A 116 -18.21 13.77 15.38
CA GLY A 116 -18.11 13.05 16.66
C GLY A 116 -18.31 13.91 17.92
N ASN A 117 -18.82 15.14 17.80
CA ASN A 117 -18.83 16.23 18.79
C ASN A 117 -19.64 15.97 20.10
N ASN A 118 -19.88 14.72 20.48
CA ASN A 118 -20.59 14.31 21.69
C ASN A 118 -19.71 14.42 22.95
N TRP A 119 -20.32 14.76 24.09
CA TRP A 119 -19.65 14.77 25.39
C TRP A 119 -19.86 13.43 26.09
N CYS A 120 -18.79 12.71 26.47
CA CYS A 120 -18.89 11.42 27.17
C CYS A 120 -18.87 11.52 28.71
N GLY A 121 -18.78 12.73 29.30
CA GLY A 121 -18.86 12.94 30.76
C GLY A 121 -17.58 13.51 31.40
N GLU A 122 -17.67 13.90 32.68
CA GLU A 122 -16.57 14.52 33.46
C GLU A 122 -15.58 13.51 34.07
N ASN A 123 -15.85 12.20 33.99
CA ASN A 123 -14.98 11.14 34.53
C ASN A 123 -14.10 10.48 33.46
N GLY A 124 -13.97 11.10 32.28
CA GLY A 124 -13.39 10.50 31.08
C GLY A 124 -11.88 10.62 30.99
N ASP A 125 -11.16 9.89 31.85
CA ASP A 125 -9.74 9.60 31.65
C ASP A 125 -9.37 8.28 32.32
N ASP A 126 -9.77 7.16 31.70
CA ASP A 126 -9.23 5.88 32.07
C ASP A 126 -9.29 4.88 30.90
N LEU A 127 -8.11 4.45 30.44
CA LEU A 127 -7.94 3.35 29.48
C LEU A 127 -8.50 2.02 30.04
N GLU A 128 -8.56 1.87 31.36
CA GLU A 128 -9.15 0.70 32.03
C GLU A 128 -10.70 0.73 32.01
N ASN A 129 -11.33 1.89 31.80
CA ASN A 129 -12.80 2.03 31.83
C ASN A 129 -13.49 2.31 30.47
N ARG A 130 -12.74 2.30 29.35
CA ARG A 130 -13.28 2.47 27.98
C ARG A 130 -14.10 3.76 27.77
N ILE A 131 -13.74 4.86 28.42
CA ILE A 131 -14.42 6.15 28.22
C ILE A 131 -13.60 6.96 27.21
N PHE A 132 -13.93 6.81 25.93
CA PHE A 132 -13.33 7.58 24.82
C PHE A 132 -14.41 8.12 23.88
N ASN A 133 -14.05 9.09 23.05
CA ASN A 133 -14.93 9.60 22.00
C ASN A 133 -14.31 9.37 20.61
N ALA A 134 -14.96 8.53 19.81
CA ALA A 134 -14.64 8.34 18.40
C ALA A 134 -15.80 8.80 17.51
N ALA A 135 -15.50 9.49 16.40
CA ALA A 135 -16.53 9.87 15.43
C ALA A 135 -16.96 8.67 14.58
N VAL A 136 -16.00 7.84 14.16
CA VAL A 136 -16.22 6.54 13.50
C VAL A 136 -15.54 5.44 14.32
N TYR A 137 -16.24 4.35 14.63
CA TYR A 137 -15.75 3.31 15.54
C TYR A 137 -16.09 1.88 15.11
N PHE A 138 -15.06 1.02 15.06
CA PHE A 138 -15.15 -0.41 14.80
C PHE A 138 -14.53 -1.21 15.95
N TYR A 139 -15.11 -2.39 16.26
CA TYR A 139 -14.66 -3.24 17.36
C TYR A 139 -14.73 -4.73 16.99
N ASN A 140 -13.58 -5.40 16.91
CA ASN A 140 -13.44 -6.82 16.52
C ASN A 140 -14.12 -7.14 15.18
N GLN A 141 -13.88 -6.28 14.19
CA GLN A 141 -14.41 -6.42 12.83
C GLN A 141 -13.26 -6.56 11.83
N GLN A 142 -13.54 -7.16 10.68
CA GLN A 142 -12.60 -7.42 9.60
C GLN A 142 -13.29 -7.33 8.23
N TYR A 143 -12.51 -7.18 7.16
CA TYR A 143 -12.96 -7.03 5.78
C TYR A 143 -13.93 -5.85 5.60
N TRP A 144 -13.44 -4.63 5.88
CA TRP A 144 -14.15 -3.38 5.65
C TRP A 144 -13.36 -2.45 4.73
N GLU A 145 -14.07 -1.80 3.81
CA GLU A 145 -13.58 -0.68 3.00
C GLU A 145 -14.26 0.61 3.45
N ILE A 146 -13.51 1.50 4.11
CA ILE A 146 -14.03 2.74 4.68
C ILE A 146 -13.58 3.90 3.80
N THR A 147 -14.51 4.50 3.04
CA THR A 147 -14.18 5.56 2.08
C THR A 147 -15.14 6.74 2.04
N SER A 148 -14.74 7.79 1.33
CA SER A 148 -15.57 8.93 0.93
C SER A 148 -16.04 9.87 2.05
N LEU A 149 -15.73 9.60 3.33
CA LEU A 149 -16.19 10.41 4.46
C LEU A 149 -15.30 11.64 4.74
N GLU A 150 -15.93 12.70 5.21
CA GLU A 150 -15.28 13.77 5.98
C GLU A 150 -15.54 13.51 7.48
N VAL A 151 -14.53 13.64 8.34
CA VAL A 151 -14.62 13.26 9.75
C VAL A 151 -14.02 14.35 10.63
N THR A 152 -14.80 14.80 11.61
CA THR A 152 -14.37 15.79 12.62
C THR A 152 -14.74 15.37 14.02
N ASN A 153 -13.96 15.79 15.02
CA ASN A 153 -14.26 15.50 16.41
C ASN A 153 -13.72 16.58 17.36
N ARG A 154 -14.54 17.61 17.58
CA ARG A 154 -14.21 18.77 18.41
C ARG A 154 -15.41 19.24 19.20
N ILE A 155 -15.22 19.54 20.49
CA ILE A 155 -16.29 20.18 21.27
C ILE A 155 -16.43 21.64 20.82
N PRO A 156 -17.62 22.09 20.39
CA PRO A 156 -17.79 23.47 19.95
C PRO A 156 -17.59 24.47 21.08
N GLY A 157 -16.63 25.39 20.92
CA GLY A 157 -16.50 26.60 21.75
C GLY A 157 -15.20 26.79 22.53
N ASP A 158 -14.07 26.22 22.07
CA ASP A 158 -12.75 26.32 22.74
C ASP A 158 -12.88 26.11 24.25
N ASN A 159 -13.21 24.87 24.64
CA ASN A 159 -13.16 24.50 26.04
C ASN A 159 -11.72 24.10 26.38
N PRO A 160 -10.95 24.93 27.10
CA PRO A 160 -9.59 24.59 27.51
C PRO A 160 -9.53 23.41 28.49
N ASP A 161 -10.67 23.02 29.07
CA ASP A 161 -10.81 21.86 29.97
C ASP A 161 -11.23 20.56 29.24
N ASP A 162 -11.07 20.50 27.90
CA ASP A 162 -11.44 19.34 27.07
C ASP A 162 -10.34 18.27 27.06
N HIS A 163 -10.28 17.52 28.16
CA HIS A 163 -9.26 16.50 28.43
C HIS A 163 -9.61 15.09 27.95
N ILE A 164 -10.69 14.93 27.21
CA ILE A 164 -11.16 13.63 26.71
C ILE A 164 -10.29 13.18 25.53
N LYS A 165 -9.87 11.91 25.52
CA LYS A 165 -9.24 11.30 24.33
C LYS A 165 -10.22 11.23 23.17
N LYS A 166 -9.83 11.79 22.02
CA LYS A 166 -10.66 11.83 20.82
C LYS A 166 -10.01 11.16 19.63
N TYR A 167 -10.88 10.58 18.81
CA TYR A 167 -10.55 9.84 17.61
C TYR A 167 -11.43 10.34 16.47
N GLY A 168 -10.83 10.56 15.30
CA GLY A 168 -11.58 10.65 14.06
C GLY A 168 -12.16 9.27 13.75
N VAL A 169 -11.29 8.36 13.31
CA VAL A 169 -11.58 6.95 13.07
C VAL A 169 -10.81 6.11 14.09
N LEU A 170 -11.52 5.24 14.81
CA LEU A 170 -10.93 4.27 15.72
C LEU A 170 -11.34 2.86 15.29
N ILE A 171 -10.34 2.04 14.93
CA ILE A 171 -10.50 0.63 14.60
C ILE A 171 -9.81 -0.17 15.71
N MET A 172 -10.61 -0.90 16.50
CA MET A 172 -10.13 -1.58 17.69
C MET A 172 -10.29 -3.09 17.58
N ALA A 173 -9.24 -3.81 17.98
CA ALA A 173 -9.23 -5.25 18.19
C ALA A 173 -8.91 -5.56 19.66
N GLU A 174 -9.56 -6.57 20.22
CA GLU A 174 -9.34 -7.03 21.58
C GLU A 174 -9.64 -8.54 21.65
N ASP A 175 -8.63 -9.33 22.01
CA ASP A 175 -8.74 -10.79 22.18
C ASP A 175 -9.45 -11.49 21.00
N ALA A 176 -9.08 -11.13 19.77
CA ALA A 176 -9.81 -11.47 18.55
C ALA A 176 -9.07 -12.45 17.62
N GLY A 177 -7.80 -12.78 17.89
CA GLY A 177 -6.97 -13.53 16.95
C GLY A 177 -6.42 -12.64 15.83
N THR A 178 -6.21 -13.20 14.64
CA THR A 178 -5.82 -12.41 13.45
C THR A 178 -7.08 -11.80 12.82
N LEU A 179 -7.07 -10.49 12.61
CA LEU A 179 -8.12 -9.76 11.90
C LEU A 179 -7.56 -9.20 10.59
N GLU A 180 -8.36 -9.34 9.54
CA GLU A 180 -7.94 -9.11 8.15
C GLU A 180 -8.58 -7.84 7.57
N GLN A 181 -7.86 -7.10 6.72
CA GLN A 181 -8.41 -6.11 5.78
C GLN A 181 -9.41 -5.10 6.38
N MET A 182 -8.94 -4.23 7.27
CA MET A 182 -9.69 -3.04 7.70
C MET A 182 -9.08 -1.83 7.01
N ASN A 183 -9.61 -1.44 5.84
CA ASN A 183 -8.97 -0.46 4.96
C ASN A 183 -9.62 0.93 5.09
N CYS A 184 -8.78 1.98 5.14
CA CYS A 184 -9.21 3.38 5.16
C CYS A 184 -8.71 4.08 3.89
N ARG A 185 -9.63 4.47 3.00
CA ARG A 185 -9.31 5.01 1.68
C ARG A 185 -10.02 6.31 1.39
N ASP A 186 -9.33 7.31 0.86
CA ASP A 186 -9.97 8.55 0.42
C ASP A 186 -10.86 9.20 1.51
N LEU A 187 -10.34 9.31 2.73
CA LEU A 187 -10.99 10.01 3.84
C LEU A 187 -10.46 11.44 3.96
N TYR A 188 -11.29 12.34 4.46
CA TYR A 188 -10.85 13.67 4.92
C TYR A 188 -11.06 13.79 6.43
N VAL A 189 -10.01 13.61 7.23
CA VAL A 189 -10.08 13.59 8.70
C VAL A 189 -9.38 14.82 9.26
N HIS A 190 -10.10 15.73 9.92
CA HIS A 190 -9.53 17.00 10.38
C HIS A 190 -10.24 17.51 11.63
N ASP A 191 -9.69 18.57 12.27
CA ASP A 191 -10.27 19.16 13.47
C ASP A 191 -10.51 18.14 14.60
N ILE A 192 -9.54 17.25 14.83
CA ILE A 192 -9.57 16.30 15.95
C ILE A 192 -8.81 16.91 17.13
N VAL A 193 -9.56 17.46 18.09
CA VAL A 193 -8.99 18.25 19.19
C VAL A 193 -9.20 17.54 20.52
N SER A 194 -8.12 16.99 21.09
CA SER A 194 -8.05 16.31 22.40
C SER A 194 -6.96 16.95 23.29
N HIS A 195 -7.26 17.86 24.21
CA HIS A 195 -6.21 18.57 24.97
C HIS A 195 -5.56 17.66 26.03
N PRO A 196 -4.24 17.38 25.96
CA PRO A 196 -3.56 16.55 26.96
C PRO A 196 -3.47 17.24 28.34
N ILE A 197 -3.54 16.48 29.45
CA ILE A 197 -3.16 16.95 30.80
C ILE A 197 -1.73 16.48 31.12
N GLY A 198 -0.79 17.40 31.31
CA GLY A 198 0.57 17.06 31.77
C GLY A 198 1.33 16.08 30.86
N GLN A 199 2.16 15.20 31.44
CA GLN A 199 2.89 14.13 30.72
C GLN A 199 1.98 12.98 30.23
N GLN A 200 0.64 13.10 30.29
CA GLN A 200 -0.29 12.12 29.72
C GLN A 200 -0.33 12.17 28.18
N ALA A 201 0.83 12.15 27.53
CA ALA A 201 1.01 11.85 26.11
C ALA A 201 0.76 10.35 25.82
N GLY A 202 -0.28 9.79 26.45
CA GLY A 202 -0.67 8.39 26.31
C GLY A 202 -1.08 8.06 24.87
N ILE A 203 -0.66 6.88 24.45
CA ILE A 203 -0.70 6.28 23.09
C ILE A 203 -2.10 6.31 22.45
N GLY A 204 -2.10 6.45 21.11
CA GLY A 204 -3.21 6.19 20.18
C GLY A 204 -4.42 7.09 20.38
N ARG A 205 -4.38 8.33 19.90
CA ARG A 205 -5.52 9.24 19.73
C ARG A 205 -5.20 10.25 18.62
N GLY A 206 -6.22 10.79 17.98
CA GLY A 206 -6.05 11.72 16.86
C GLY A 206 -6.86 11.30 15.64
N GLY A 207 -6.27 11.36 14.44
CA GLY A 207 -6.94 11.16 13.15
C GLY A 207 -7.49 9.74 12.97
N ILE A 208 -6.71 8.87 12.34
CA ILE A 208 -7.04 7.47 12.01
C ILE A 208 -6.19 6.56 12.89
N ILE A 209 -6.82 5.81 13.79
CA ILE A 209 -6.13 5.05 14.82
C ILE A 209 -6.56 3.58 14.79
N TYR A 210 -5.58 2.69 14.67
CA TYR A 210 -5.74 1.25 14.85
C TYR A 210 -5.20 0.85 16.21
N SER A 211 -5.97 0.08 16.98
CA SER A 211 -5.59 -0.30 18.35
C SER A 211 -5.84 -1.78 18.58
N ILE A 212 -4.82 -2.49 19.05
CA ILE A 212 -4.95 -3.83 19.60
C ILE A 212 -4.86 -3.76 21.13
N ARG A 213 -5.78 -4.44 21.81
CA ARG A 213 -5.93 -4.52 23.26
C ARG A 213 -6.10 -5.99 23.69
N GLY A 214 -6.19 -6.20 25.00
CA GLY A 214 -6.50 -7.52 25.58
C GLY A 214 -5.24 -8.34 25.90
N ASN A 215 -5.45 -9.43 26.64
CA ASN A 215 -4.36 -10.28 27.15
C ASN A 215 -4.74 -11.77 27.24
N GLN A 216 -5.83 -12.19 26.59
CA GLN A 216 -6.34 -13.56 26.61
C GLN A 216 -6.06 -14.30 25.30
N VAL A 217 -6.20 -13.63 24.15
CA VAL A 217 -6.02 -14.22 22.82
C VAL A 217 -5.03 -13.39 22.01
N PRO A 218 -3.88 -13.94 21.57
CA PRO A 218 -2.92 -13.24 20.72
C PRO A 218 -3.63 -12.57 19.55
N THR A 219 -3.59 -11.25 19.51
CA THR A 219 -4.37 -10.45 18.56
C THR A 219 -3.44 -9.65 17.66
N ARG A 220 -3.69 -9.68 16.35
CA ARG A 220 -2.91 -8.93 15.37
C ARG A 220 -3.76 -8.51 14.17
N TRP A 221 -3.32 -7.48 13.47
CA TRP A 221 -3.84 -7.12 12.16
C TRP A 221 -3.03 -7.82 11.07
N ASN A 222 -3.68 -8.14 9.96
CA ASN A 222 -3.04 -8.57 8.73
C ASN A 222 -3.67 -7.86 7.52
N ASP A 223 -2.83 -7.52 6.55
CA ASP A 223 -3.23 -6.95 5.25
C ASP A 223 -4.05 -5.67 5.37
N ILE A 224 -3.46 -4.65 6.02
CA ILE A 224 -4.10 -3.34 6.24
C ILE A 224 -3.59 -2.32 5.24
N THR A 225 -4.51 -1.61 4.59
CA THR A 225 -4.18 -0.49 3.72
C THR A 225 -4.81 0.82 4.21
N VAL A 226 -3.99 1.86 4.38
CA VAL A 226 -4.42 3.23 4.66
C VAL A 226 -3.93 4.13 3.54
N GLU A 227 -4.82 4.54 2.63
CA GLU A 227 -4.40 5.25 1.43
C GLU A 227 -5.27 6.41 0.96
N ASN A 228 -4.65 7.33 0.21
CA ASN A 228 -5.31 8.46 -0.44
C ASN A 228 -6.06 9.38 0.56
N ASN A 229 -5.71 9.35 1.85
CA ASN A 229 -6.40 10.14 2.86
C ASN A 229 -5.80 11.55 2.99
N ILE A 230 -6.64 12.52 3.29
CA ILE A 230 -6.23 13.85 3.76
C ILE A 230 -6.44 13.87 5.27
N VAL A 231 -5.36 14.02 6.04
CA VAL A 231 -5.37 13.98 7.50
C VAL A 231 -4.82 15.31 8.04
N GLY A 232 -5.64 16.01 8.82
CA GLY A 232 -5.41 17.40 9.19
C GLY A 232 -6.06 18.40 8.23
N PRO A 233 -5.97 19.71 8.51
CA PRO A 233 -5.20 20.32 9.59
C PRO A 233 -5.88 20.21 10.97
N ASN A 234 -5.22 20.77 11.98
CA ASN A 234 -5.74 20.93 13.34
C ASN A 234 -6.07 19.58 14.02
N ILE A 235 -5.13 18.64 13.95
CA ILE A 235 -5.14 17.42 14.76
C ILE A 235 -4.04 17.56 15.78
N ASN A 236 -4.37 17.57 17.07
CA ASN A 236 -3.41 17.97 18.09
C ASN A 236 -2.53 16.83 18.67
N HIS A 237 -2.66 15.60 18.12
CA HIS A 237 -1.86 14.44 18.50
C HIS A 237 -1.45 13.64 17.26
N TYR A 238 -1.80 12.34 17.13
CA TYR A 238 -1.39 11.51 15.99
C TYR A 238 -2.27 11.74 14.76
N GLY A 239 -1.67 11.69 13.56
CA GLY A 239 -2.39 11.65 12.29
C GLY A 239 -2.94 10.25 12.05
N ILE A 240 -2.07 9.35 11.58
CA ILE A 240 -2.31 7.93 11.33
C ILE A 240 -1.43 7.12 12.28
N ASN A 241 -2.01 6.31 13.16
CA ASN A 241 -1.23 5.56 14.14
C ASN A 241 -1.78 4.16 14.38
N PHE A 242 -0.85 3.23 14.64
CA PHE A 242 -1.13 1.86 15.01
C PHE A 242 -0.52 1.58 16.37
N MET A 243 -1.22 0.81 17.21
CA MET A 243 -0.72 0.45 18.52
C MET A 243 -1.15 -0.96 18.91
N SER A 244 -0.29 -1.64 19.68
CA SER A 244 -0.59 -2.96 20.25
C SER A 244 -0.14 -3.07 21.70
N THR A 245 -1.01 -3.62 22.55
CA THR A 245 -0.65 -4.00 23.92
C THR A 245 0.06 -5.34 23.99
N TRP A 246 -0.09 -6.20 22.96
CA TRP A 246 0.51 -7.54 22.95
C TRP A 246 2.03 -7.48 22.92
N GLY A 247 2.66 -8.08 23.94
CA GLY A 247 4.10 -8.05 24.19
C GLY A 247 4.67 -6.66 24.54
N SER A 248 3.83 -5.69 24.91
CA SER A 248 4.27 -4.33 25.22
C SER A 248 4.70 -4.18 26.68
N SER A 249 5.97 -3.90 26.94
CA SER A 249 6.46 -3.53 28.28
C SER A 249 5.76 -2.29 28.87
N ARG A 250 5.23 -1.41 28.03
CA ARG A 250 4.45 -0.23 28.45
C ARG A 250 3.06 -0.56 29.02
N PHE A 251 2.55 -1.77 28.76
CA PHE A 251 1.24 -2.23 29.21
C PHE A 251 1.40 -3.58 29.92
N GLU A 252 2.20 -3.64 30.99
CA GLU A 252 2.54 -4.88 31.71
C GLU A 252 1.32 -5.74 32.12
N HIS A 253 0.16 -5.12 32.33
CA HIS A 253 -1.08 -5.84 32.69
C HIS A 253 -1.91 -6.31 31.48
N GLU A 254 -1.59 -5.83 30.27
CA GLU A 254 -2.26 -6.15 29.00
C GLU A 254 -1.29 -6.77 27.98
N THR A 255 -0.14 -7.30 28.40
CA THR A 255 0.86 -7.85 27.48
C THR A 255 0.40 -9.12 26.77
N GLY A 256 -0.52 -9.88 27.38
CA GLY A 256 -1.06 -11.13 26.84
C GLY A 256 -0.08 -12.28 26.72
N ILE A 257 1.21 -12.05 26.97
CA ILE A 257 2.27 -13.05 26.83
C ILE A 257 2.49 -13.76 28.17
N PRO A 258 2.30 -15.09 28.26
CA PRO A 258 2.70 -15.86 29.43
C PRO A 258 4.23 -15.85 29.59
N ASP A 259 4.71 -15.61 30.82
CA ASP A 259 6.15 -15.57 31.17
C ASP A 259 6.96 -16.79 30.66
N SER A 260 6.30 -17.92 30.41
CA SER A 260 6.91 -19.20 30.04
C SER A 260 6.98 -19.52 28.55
N GLU A 261 6.25 -18.80 27.68
CA GLU A 261 6.04 -19.23 26.28
C GLU A 261 6.65 -18.26 25.24
N TYR A 262 6.85 -16.97 25.59
CA TYR A 262 7.44 -15.96 24.69
C TYR A 262 8.24 -14.89 25.44
N ALA A 263 9.05 -15.28 26.44
CA ALA A 263 9.90 -14.35 27.19
C ALA A 263 10.83 -13.56 26.22
N GLY A 264 10.44 -12.33 25.88
CA GLY A 264 11.21 -11.40 25.04
C GLY A 264 10.75 -11.18 23.59
N SER A 265 9.64 -11.75 23.11
CA SER A 265 9.15 -11.53 21.72
C SER A 265 7.76 -10.89 21.68
N ARG A 266 7.53 -9.91 20.78
CA ARG A 266 6.21 -9.31 20.53
C ARG A 266 5.43 -10.11 19.50
N TYR A 267 4.10 -10.09 19.60
CA TYR A 267 3.21 -10.64 18.57
C TYR A 267 2.85 -9.56 17.55
N ASN A 268 3.66 -9.45 16.49
CA ASN A 268 3.54 -8.40 15.49
C ASN A 268 2.34 -8.59 14.56
N SER A 269 1.75 -7.48 14.14
CA SER A 269 0.86 -7.40 12.98
C SER A 269 1.66 -7.52 11.68
N THR A 270 1.04 -7.88 10.58
CA THR A 270 1.73 -8.16 9.33
C THR A 270 1.12 -7.40 8.16
N ASN A 271 1.94 -7.09 7.15
CA ASN A 271 1.48 -6.61 5.85
C ASN A 271 0.69 -5.29 5.93
N LEU A 272 1.38 -4.22 6.33
CA LEU A 272 0.80 -2.88 6.42
C LEU A 272 1.27 -2.00 5.27
N VAL A 273 0.34 -1.33 4.62
CA VAL A 273 0.61 -0.32 3.58
C VAL A 273 -0.03 1.01 3.96
N ILE A 274 0.80 2.04 4.10
CA ILE A 274 0.38 3.42 4.32
C ILE A 274 0.83 4.24 3.11
N ARG A 275 -0.10 4.55 2.20
CA ARG A 275 0.24 5.08 0.88
C ARG A 275 -0.49 6.38 0.51
N ASN A 276 0.21 7.33 -0.11
CA ASN A 276 -0.42 8.50 -0.75
C ASN A 276 -1.34 9.30 0.18
N ASN A 277 -0.98 9.40 1.46
CA ASN A 277 -1.72 10.23 2.42
C ASN A 277 -1.09 11.62 2.50
N TYR A 278 -1.92 12.66 2.58
CA TYR A 278 -1.48 14.03 2.83
C TYR A 278 -1.79 14.41 4.28
N CYS A 279 -0.75 14.57 5.08
CA CYS A 279 -0.82 14.97 6.48
C CYS A 279 -0.40 16.44 6.63
N GLU A 280 -1.29 17.31 7.10
CA GLU A 280 -1.00 18.74 7.34
C GLU A 280 -1.24 19.10 8.81
N ASP A 281 -0.34 19.87 9.43
CA ASP A 281 -0.54 20.44 10.77
C ASP A 281 -1.00 19.41 11.82
N ILE A 282 -0.25 18.32 11.89
CA ILE A 282 -0.41 17.28 12.90
C ILE A 282 0.45 17.62 14.11
N GLY A 283 -0.14 17.62 15.31
CA GLY A 283 0.50 18.10 16.54
C GLY A 283 1.62 17.20 17.06
N ASN A 284 1.58 15.90 16.75
CA ASN A 284 2.60 14.90 17.07
C ASN A 284 3.02 14.21 15.75
N ALA A 285 3.28 12.91 15.73
CA ALA A 285 3.58 12.19 14.49
C ALA A 285 2.40 12.13 13.53
N ALA A 286 2.70 12.38 12.25
CA ALA A 286 1.76 12.24 11.15
C ALA A 286 1.48 10.76 10.88
N ILE A 287 2.52 9.92 10.86
CA ILE A 287 2.42 8.49 10.56
C ILE A 287 3.28 7.72 11.57
N CYS A 288 2.68 6.75 12.25
CA CYS A 288 3.37 5.92 13.24
C CYS A 288 2.83 4.49 13.27
N PRO A 289 3.40 3.56 12.48
CA PRO A 289 3.16 2.14 12.68
C PRO A 289 4.02 1.57 13.83
N THR A 290 3.40 0.75 14.67
CA THR A 290 4.05 0.09 15.82
C THR A 290 3.77 -1.41 15.79
N ALA A 291 4.80 -2.24 16.02
CA ALA A 291 4.69 -3.70 16.11
C ALA A 291 4.17 -4.35 14.82
N TYR A 292 4.80 -4.01 13.69
CA TYR A 292 4.52 -4.61 12.39
C TYR A 292 5.75 -5.32 11.83
N SER A 293 5.54 -6.54 11.33
CA SER A 293 6.48 -7.18 10.43
C SER A 293 6.04 -6.85 9.01
N ASN A 294 6.96 -6.29 8.22
CA ASN A 294 6.76 -5.90 6.83
C ASN A 294 5.80 -4.71 6.60
N ALA A 295 6.17 -3.53 7.10
CA ALA A 295 5.43 -2.30 6.87
C ALA A 295 6.00 -1.50 5.68
N VAL A 296 5.12 -0.94 4.84
CA VAL A 296 5.45 0.00 3.77
C VAL A 296 4.81 1.34 4.04
N ILE A 297 5.63 2.39 4.06
CA ILE A 297 5.21 3.78 4.19
C ILE A 297 5.66 4.49 2.92
N GLU A 298 4.74 4.80 2.01
CA GLU A 298 5.14 5.38 0.72
C GLU A 298 4.23 6.45 0.10
N TYR A 299 4.80 7.33 -0.71
CA TYR A 299 4.06 8.41 -1.39
C TYR A 299 3.31 9.36 -0.42
N ASN A 300 3.63 9.35 0.86
CA ASN A 300 2.96 10.23 1.83
C ASN A 300 3.64 11.60 1.86
N THR A 301 2.85 12.65 2.08
CA THR A 301 3.34 14.01 2.29
C THR A 301 3.04 14.46 3.71
N CYS A 302 4.06 14.91 4.44
CA CYS A 302 3.92 15.52 5.77
C CYS A 302 4.29 17.00 5.71
N ASP A 303 3.28 17.85 5.72
CA ASP A 303 3.36 19.32 5.63
C ASP A 303 3.23 19.93 7.03
N GLY A 304 4.33 20.45 7.57
CA GLY A 304 4.31 21.16 8.85
C GLY A 304 3.85 20.30 10.03
N CYS A 305 4.10 18.99 9.95
CA CYS A 305 3.73 18.03 11.00
C CYS A 305 4.67 18.09 12.20
N ASN A 306 4.28 17.43 13.30
CA ASN A 306 4.84 17.66 14.62
C ASN A 306 4.75 19.16 15.01
N SER A 307 3.58 19.78 14.81
CA SER A 307 3.32 21.21 15.07
C SER A 307 2.99 21.54 16.53
N GLY A 308 2.67 20.54 17.34
CA GLY A 308 2.16 20.66 18.71
C GLY A 308 3.27 20.82 19.76
N PRO A 309 2.92 20.95 21.06
CA PRO A 309 3.89 21.22 22.12
C PRO A 309 4.72 20.00 22.55
N ASN A 310 4.31 18.78 22.19
CA ASN A 310 5.09 17.57 22.46
C ASN A 310 6.00 17.32 21.25
N GLY A 311 7.29 17.09 21.47
CA GLY A 311 8.23 16.76 20.39
C GLY A 311 8.17 15.27 20.05
N ASN A 312 8.05 14.96 18.76
CA ASN A 312 8.24 13.62 18.18
C ASN A 312 8.63 13.81 16.69
N VAL A 313 8.65 12.77 15.88
CA VAL A 313 9.03 12.80 14.46
C VAL A 313 7.78 12.66 13.57
N PRO A 314 7.66 13.35 12.42
CA PRO A 314 6.50 13.24 11.53
C PRO A 314 6.21 11.80 11.07
N ILE A 315 7.23 11.05 10.64
CA ILE A 315 7.10 9.64 10.26
C ILE A 315 8.08 8.81 11.10
N TRP A 316 7.59 7.93 11.95
CA TRP A 316 8.46 7.05 12.74
C TRP A 316 7.82 5.68 12.96
N TRP A 317 8.62 4.69 13.32
CA TRP A 317 8.12 3.35 13.61
C TRP A 317 8.94 2.66 14.70
N GLU A 318 8.28 1.80 15.46
CA GLU A 318 8.91 1.03 16.55
C GLU A 318 8.44 -0.42 16.54
N ASN A 319 9.29 -1.30 17.07
CA ASN A 319 9.05 -2.75 17.15
C ASN A 319 8.77 -3.38 15.78
N GLY A 320 9.34 -2.79 14.73
CA GLY A 320 9.17 -3.22 13.35
C GLY A 320 10.19 -4.28 12.95
N GLU A 321 9.76 -5.27 12.17
CA GLU A 321 10.66 -6.21 11.51
C GLU A 321 10.53 -5.98 10.01
N TYR A 322 11.57 -5.47 9.36
CA TYR A 322 11.53 -5.09 7.93
C TYR A 322 10.52 -3.96 7.64
N THR A 323 10.93 -2.70 7.83
CA THR A 323 10.13 -1.53 7.45
C THR A 323 10.76 -0.82 6.26
N VAL A 324 9.94 -0.49 5.25
CA VAL A 324 10.34 0.28 4.07
C VAL A 324 9.60 1.62 4.06
N ALA A 325 10.33 2.72 4.22
CA ALA A 325 9.86 4.08 4.03
C ALA A 325 10.39 4.63 2.70
N GLN A 326 9.52 4.82 1.70
CA GLN A 326 9.95 5.24 0.37
C GLN A 326 9.05 6.23 -0.36
N PHE A 327 9.62 7.07 -1.22
CA PHE A 327 8.84 8.07 -1.98
C PHE A 327 8.00 9.00 -1.09
N ASN A 328 8.38 9.27 0.14
CA ASN A 328 7.66 10.22 0.99
C ASN A 328 8.30 11.61 0.90
N GLU A 329 7.47 12.62 1.11
CA GLU A 329 7.90 14.01 1.22
C GLU A 329 7.62 14.52 2.64
N VAL A 330 8.64 15.05 3.31
CA VAL A 330 8.48 15.60 4.67
C VAL A 330 9.15 16.97 4.73
N PHE A 331 8.39 17.99 5.14
CA PHE A 331 8.92 19.35 5.19
C PHE A 331 8.31 20.21 6.29
N GLY A 332 9.11 21.21 6.71
CA GLY A 332 8.68 22.23 7.65
C GLY A 332 8.30 21.67 9.02
N SER A 333 8.90 20.54 9.44
CA SER A 333 8.59 19.93 10.73
C SER A 333 8.71 20.92 11.89
N GLY A 334 7.83 20.80 12.89
CA GLY A 334 7.75 21.77 13.96
C GLY A 334 8.86 21.63 15.01
N ALA A 335 10.08 22.09 14.72
CA ALA A 335 11.11 22.25 15.75
C ALA A 335 10.91 23.59 16.49
N SER A 336 10.73 23.52 17.81
CA SER A 336 10.83 24.68 18.70
C SER A 336 11.88 24.38 19.78
N GLU A 337 12.57 25.41 20.26
CA GLU A 337 13.75 25.38 21.15
C GLU A 337 13.67 24.45 22.40
N SER A 338 12.50 23.90 22.74
CA SER A 338 12.28 23.00 23.89
C SER A 338 11.82 21.58 23.54
N LYS A 339 11.79 21.18 22.27
CA LYS A 339 11.37 19.81 21.84
C LYS A 339 12.56 18.85 21.83
N GLU A 340 12.32 17.58 22.16
CA GLU A 340 13.34 16.53 22.15
C GLU A 340 13.72 16.15 20.70
N ASP A 341 12.80 15.65 19.85
CA ASP A 341 13.13 15.17 18.49
C ASP A 341 12.84 16.18 17.36
N SER A 342 12.15 15.74 16.28
CA SER A 342 11.58 16.49 15.13
C SER A 342 12.27 16.33 13.76
N GLN A 343 13.14 15.34 13.60
CA GLN A 343 13.66 14.90 12.29
C GLN A 343 12.49 14.45 11.38
N ALA A 344 12.70 14.28 10.07
CA ALA A 344 11.64 13.84 9.18
C ALA A 344 11.22 12.37 9.39
N PHE A 345 12.21 11.49 9.54
CA PHE A 345 12.07 10.04 9.74
C PHE A 345 12.79 9.58 11.00
N ASP A 346 12.24 8.54 11.65
CA ASP A 346 12.85 7.89 12.81
C ASP A 346 12.58 6.39 12.83
N ALA A 347 13.67 5.62 12.74
CA ALA A 347 13.67 4.20 13.07
C ALA A 347 13.95 4.09 14.58
N ASP A 348 12.91 3.75 15.32
CA ASP A 348 12.90 3.80 16.78
C ASP A 348 13.08 2.38 17.36
N VAL A 349 12.99 2.27 18.69
CA VAL A 349 13.20 1.08 19.50
C VAL A 349 12.63 -0.22 18.89
N ASN A 350 13.45 -1.27 18.89
CA ASN A 350 13.15 -2.60 18.33
C ASN A 350 12.79 -2.61 16.83
N ALA A 351 13.10 -1.56 16.06
CA ALA A 351 13.04 -1.60 14.60
C ALA A 351 14.30 -2.29 14.04
N THR A 352 14.20 -3.56 13.67
CA THR A 352 15.37 -4.43 13.48
C THR A 352 16.03 -4.31 12.10
N LEU A 353 15.25 -4.11 11.04
CA LEU A 353 15.73 -3.96 9.67
C LEU A 353 14.91 -2.89 8.96
N ASN A 354 15.57 -1.80 8.55
CA ASN A 354 14.92 -0.59 8.09
C ASN A 354 15.51 -0.14 6.74
N TYR A 355 14.63 0.28 5.83
CA TYR A 355 15.00 0.87 4.55
C TYR A 355 14.31 2.23 4.40
N ILE A 356 15.10 3.30 4.37
CA ILE A 356 14.64 4.66 4.08
C ILE A 356 15.21 5.04 2.72
N GLN A 357 14.37 5.04 1.68
CA GLN A 357 14.84 5.15 0.30
C GLN A 357 13.96 6.02 -0.61
N TYR A 358 14.55 6.73 -1.56
CA TYR A 358 13.81 7.52 -2.56
C TYR A 358 12.89 8.62 -1.96
N ASN A 359 13.17 9.07 -0.73
CA ASN A 359 12.41 10.13 -0.07
C ASN A 359 12.99 11.50 -0.38
N TYR A 360 12.14 12.53 -0.29
CA TYR A 360 12.56 13.92 -0.33
C TYR A 360 12.23 14.62 0.99
N THR A 361 13.26 15.09 1.69
CA THR A 361 13.10 15.88 2.91
C THR A 361 13.63 17.27 2.67
N HIS A 362 12.90 18.28 3.16
CA HIS A 362 13.42 19.63 3.09
C HIS A 362 12.92 20.58 4.16
N ASP A 363 13.78 21.53 4.51
CA ASP A 363 13.50 22.61 5.45
C ASP A 363 12.96 22.10 6.81
N ASN A 364 13.33 20.90 7.24
CA ASN A 364 13.01 20.37 8.56
C ASN A 364 14.06 20.84 9.55
N PRO A 365 13.75 21.68 10.55
CA PRO A 365 14.80 22.32 11.33
C PRO A 365 15.58 21.35 12.22
N SER A 366 15.02 20.21 12.64
CA SER A 366 15.74 19.22 13.44
C SER A 366 16.52 18.18 12.63
N GLY A 367 16.26 18.03 11.33
CA GLY A 367 16.98 17.06 10.51
C GLY A 367 16.11 16.19 9.61
N ALA A 368 16.75 15.26 8.91
CA ALA A 368 16.07 14.34 7.99
C ALA A 368 15.88 12.95 8.63
N TYR A 369 16.96 12.29 9.03
CA TYR A 369 16.94 10.89 9.46
C TYR A 369 17.40 10.75 10.91
N PHE A 370 16.65 10.01 11.70
CA PHE A 370 16.98 9.69 13.09
C PHE A 370 16.97 8.18 13.31
N GLU A 371 17.92 7.72 14.12
CA GLU A 371 17.96 6.36 14.65
C GLU A 371 17.97 6.45 16.18
N CYS A 372 16.88 6.01 16.81
CA CYS A 372 16.63 6.10 18.24
C CYS A 372 16.34 4.71 18.86
N ALA A 373 17.27 3.78 18.71
CA ALA A 373 17.06 2.37 19.05
C ALA A 373 16.93 2.08 20.56
N LEU A 374 17.22 3.03 21.47
CA LEU A 374 17.16 2.85 22.92
C LEU A 374 17.92 1.61 23.44
N GLY A 375 19.07 1.32 22.82
CA GLY A 375 19.93 0.17 23.13
C GLY A 375 19.55 -1.15 22.46
N THR A 376 18.56 -1.16 21.58
CA THR A 376 18.14 -2.35 20.83
C THR A 376 18.99 -2.53 19.56
N THR A 377 18.98 -3.75 18.99
CA THR A 377 19.75 -4.08 17.79
C THR A 377 18.99 -3.76 16.51
N TYR A 378 19.66 -3.08 15.58
CA TYR A 378 19.09 -2.67 14.30
C TYR A 378 20.09 -2.75 13.15
N THR A 379 19.57 -2.79 11.93
CA THR A 379 20.28 -2.49 10.68
C THR A 379 19.42 -1.53 9.86
N THR A 380 19.96 -0.35 9.55
CA THR A 380 19.24 0.69 8.82
C THR A 380 19.99 1.10 7.56
N HIS A 381 19.28 1.06 6.42
CA HIS A 381 19.76 1.53 5.12
C HIS A 381 19.08 2.85 4.78
N ILE A 382 19.87 3.89 4.54
CA ILE A 382 19.40 5.20 4.07
C ILE A 382 20.01 5.40 2.68
N ARG A 383 19.19 5.30 1.62
CA ARG A 383 19.71 5.29 0.24
C ARG A 383 18.89 6.04 -0.80
N TYR A 384 19.55 6.61 -1.80
CA TYR A 384 18.86 7.28 -2.91
C TYR A 384 17.82 8.30 -2.45
N ASN A 385 18.03 8.95 -1.31
CA ASN A 385 17.17 10.04 -0.85
C ASN A 385 17.79 11.39 -1.20
N ILE A 386 16.94 12.42 -1.21
CA ILE A 386 17.37 13.80 -1.36
C ILE A 386 16.99 14.57 -0.09
N SER A 387 17.96 15.19 0.57
CA SER A 387 17.74 16.10 1.69
C SER A 387 18.20 17.51 1.31
N GLN A 388 17.30 18.48 1.46
CA GLN A 388 17.56 19.88 1.14
C GLN A 388 17.32 20.77 2.36
N ASN A 389 18.35 21.44 2.86
CA ASN A 389 18.25 22.41 3.96
C ASN A 389 17.71 21.85 5.28
N ASP A 390 17.85 20.55 5.55
CA ASP A 390 17.43 19.97 6.82
C ASP A 390 18.46 20.24 7.94
N GLY A 391 17.98 20.30 9.18
CA GLY A 391 18.79 20.31 10.40
C GLY A 391 19.41 21.65 10.79
N TYR A 392 18.92 22.78 10.27
CA TYR A 392 19.46 24.11 10.59
C TYR A 392 19.06 24.66 11.98
N GLY A 393 18.06 24.05 12.63
CA GLY A 393 17.49 24.47 13.91
C GLY A 393 18.16 23.85 15.14
N THR A 394 17.62 24.19 16.31
CA THR A 394 18.04 23.66 17.61
C THR A 394 16.87 23.02 18.35
N ASN A 395 17.11 21.85 18.92
CA ASN A 395 16.21 21.12 19.81
C ASN A 395 16.85 20.96 21.20
N SER A 396 16.15 20.31 22.14
CA SER A 396 16.61 20.06 23.52
C SER A 396 17.90 19.23 23.59
N TYR A 397 18.26 18.51 22.52
CA TYR A 397 19.51 17.75 22.40
C TYR A 397 20.68 18.54 21.77
N GLY A 398 20.52 19.85 21.54
CA GLY A 398 21.63 20.75 21.23
C GLY A 398 21.87 21.05 19.74
N GLY A 399 21.03 20.57 18.81
CA GLY A 399 21.11 20.94 17.39
C GLY A 399 20.68 19.82 16.42
N GLY A 400 20.05 20.19 15.31
CA GLY A 400 19.64 19.26 14.25
C GLY A 400 20.76 18.87 13.27
N ALA A 401 20.61 17.74 12.59
CA ALA A 401 21.52 17.21 11.58
C ALA A 401 20.78 16.46 10.48
N ILE A 402 21.37 16.32 9.30
CA ILE A 402 20.76 15.52 8.23
C ILE A 402 20.61 14.06 8.69
N VAL A 403 21.68 13.44 9.21
CA VAL A 403 21.64 12.11 9.81
C VAL A 403 21.96 12.21 11.30
N THR A 404 21.03 11.79 12.14
CA THR A 404 21.16 11.85 13.60
C THR A 404 21.09 10.46 14.20
N MET A 405 21.85 10.25 15.28
CA MET A 405 21.74 9.07 16.13
C MET A 405 21.65 9.47 17.60
N GLY A 406 20.89 8.72 18.39
CA GLY A 406 20.77 8.90 19.82
C GLY A 406 20.08 7.71 20.48
N GLY A 407 19.94 7.75 21.81
CA GLY A 407 19.25 6.70 22.55
C GLY A 407 20.09 5.42 22.70
N TRP A 408 21.37 5.53 23.08
CA TRP A 408 22.27 4.37 23.23
C TRP A 408 22.36 3.48 21.98
N SER A 409 22.32 4.09 20.80
CA SER A 409 22.23 3.38 19.51
C SER A 409 23.58 2.91 18.95
N THR A 410 24.67 3.08 19.71
CA THR A 410 26.05 2.87 19.27
C THR A 410 26.60 1.44 19.49
N GLY A 411 25.74 0.46 19.78
CA GLY A 411 26.16 -0.91 20.10
C GLY A 411 26.90 -1.63 18.96
N ASP A 412 27.81 -2.56 19.28
CA ASP A 412 28.65 -3.27 18.30
C ASP A 412 27.87 -4.14 17.29
N ASN A 413 26.62 -4.49 17.58
CA ASN A 413 25.76 -5.26 16.68
C ASN A 413 24.88 -4.36 15.79
N ASN A 414 24.91 -3.05 15.99
CA ASN A 414 24.08 -2.09 15.28
C ASN A 414 24.79 -1.64 14.01
N ARG A 415 24.03 -1.46 12.93
CA ARG A 415 24.55 -1.11 11.61
C ARG A 415 23.75 0.02 10.98
N MET A 416 24.43 1.02 10.45
CA MET A 416 23.80 2.08 9.65
C MET A 416 24.58 2.28 8.35
N TYR A 417 23.90 2.10 7.23
CA TYR A 417 24.47 2.23 5.90
C TYR A 417 23.80 3.39 5.16
N VAL A 418 24.54 4.47 4.97
CA VAL A 418 24.07 5.69 4.32
C VAL A 418 24.76 5.80 2.96
N TYR A 419 24.03 5.58 1.87
CA TYR A 419 24.67 5.55 0.56
C TYR A 419 23.84 6.06 -0.61
N ASN A 420 24.50 6.61 -1.63
CA ASN A 420 23.83 7.11 -2.83
C ASN A 420 22.75 8.17 -2.54
N ASN A 421 22.89 8.97 -1.48
CA ASN A 421 21.99 10.08 -1.19
C ASN A 421 22.57 11.42 -1.68
N ASP A 422 21.71 12.41 -1.89
CA ASP A 422 22.11 13.80 -2.14
C ASP A 422 21.73 14.69 -0.95
N PHE A 423 22.74 15.23 -0.28
CA PHE A 423 22.59 16.13 0.86
C PHE A 423 23.03 17.54 0.45
N TYR A 424 22.09 18.49 0.49
CA TYR A 424 22.33 19.87 0.08
C TYR A 424 22.00 20.86 1.20
N LEU A 425 22.91 21.79 1.49
CA LEU A 425 22.70 22.91 2.40
C LEU A 425 22.96 24.23 1.69
N SER A 426 21.93 25.07 1.53
CA SER A 426 22.09 26.43 1.01
C SER A 426 22.61 27.41 2.07
N GLU A 427 23.10 28.56 1.62
CA GLU A 427 23.53 29.66 2.50
C GLU A 427 22.47 29.97 3.58
N GLY A 428 22.91 29.95 4.85
CA GLY A 428 22.04 30.19 6.02
C GLY A 428 21.50 28.94 6.70
N HIS A 429 21.62 27.75 6.09
CA HIS A 429 21.19 26.47 6.68
C HIS A 429 22.36 25.75 7.34
N ASN A 430 22.82 26.30 8.47
CA ASN A 430 24.03 25.84 9.18
C ASN A 430 23.75 24.55 9.99
N SER A 431 23.55 23.43 9.30
CA SER A 431 23.31 22.11 9.89
C SER A 431 24.60 21.31 10.16
N TYR A 432 24.51 20.26 10.97
CA TYR A 432 25.48 19.15 10.96
C TYR A 432 25.14 18.18 9.82
N ILE A 433 26.17 17.56 9.21
CA ILE A 433 25.96 16.42 8.31
C ILE A 433 25.52 15.21 9.12
N THR A 434 26.27 14.90 10.18
CA THR A 434 25.94 13.87 11.17
C THR A 434 25.95 14.43 12.57
N ASN A 435 25.09 13.91 13.44
CA ASN A 435 25.12 14.23 14.87
C ASN A 435 24.85 12.99 15.74
N ASN A 436 25.51 12.92 16.89
CA ASN A 436 25.36 11.87 17.87
C ASN A 436 25.02 12.46 19.24
N TRP A 437 23.79 12.28 19.68
CA TRP A 437 23.34 12.82 20.97
C TRP A 437 23.79 12.00 22.18
N ASP A 438 24.29 10.77 21.97
CA ASP A 438 24.77 9.91 23.05
C ASP A 438 26.19 10.27 23.52
N GLY A 439 26.96 11.01 22.70
CA GLY A 439 28.36 11.34 22.99
C GLY A 439 29.27 10.11 23.10
N THR A 440 28.88 8.99 22.46
CA THR A 440 29.63 7.72 22.46
C THR A 440 30.08 7.40 21.04
N PRO A 441 31.39 7.24 20.77
CA PRO A 441 31.88 6.93 19.44
C PRO A 441 31.30 5.63 18.88
N VAL A 442 30.95 5.64 17.59
CA VAL A 442 30.53 4.44 16.86
C VAL A 442 31.71 3.55 16.42
N ASN A 443 31.43 2.25 16.26
CA ASN A 443 32.31 1.34 15.53
C ASN A 443 32.31 1.69 14.04
N LYS A 444 33.44 2.14 13.49
CA LYS A 444 33.51 2.69 12.13
C LYS A 444 33.11 1.71 11.03
N GLU A 445 33.34 0.40 11.21
CA GLU A 445 33.00 -0.61 10.20
C GLU A 445 31.49 -0.84 10.05
N ASN A 446 30.74 -0.57 11.12
CA ASN A 446 29.30 -0.79 11.15
C ASN A 446 28.49 0.42 10.68
N PHE A 447 29.13 1.60 10.60
CA PHE A 447 28.50 2.86 10.25
C PHE A 447 29.19 3.43 9.03
N ARG A 448 28.59 3.28 7.83
CA ARG A 448 29.27 3.57 6.56
C ARG A 448 28.53 4.63 5.76
N PHE A 449 29.29 5.59 5.24
CA PHE A 449 28.84 6.64 4.34
C PHE A 449 29.51 6.42 2.98
N THR A 450 28.76 5.96 1.98
CA THR A 450 29.33 5.52 0.70
C THR A 450 28.59 6.11 -0.50
N ASN A 451 29.28 6.58 -1.54
CA ASN A 451 28.63 7.09 -2.76
C ASN A 451 27.62 8.24 -2.54
N ASN A 452 27.68 9.01 -1.46
CA ASN A 452 26.76 10.14 -1.27
C ASN A 452 27.29 11.41 -1.95
N VAL A 453 26.40 12.28 -2.42
CA VAL A 453 26.71 13.68 -2.74
C VAL A 453 26.46 14.52 -1.49
N ILE A 454 27.47 15.26 -1.05
CA ILE A 454 27.39 16.18 0.08
C ILE A 454 27.83 17.55 -0.42
N TYR A 455 26.87 18.46 -0.57
CA TYR A 455 27.09 19.77 -1.17
C TYR A 455 26.61 20.88 -0.23
N SER A 456 27.49 21.78 0.18
CA SER A 456 27.14 22.84 1.13
C SER A 456 27.65 24.22 0.71
N ASP A 457 26.71 25.13 0.48
CA ASP A 457 26.93 26.58 0.38
C ASP A 457 26.72 27.28 1.74
N ALA A 458 26.41 26.52 2.79
CA ALA A 458 26.28 27.02 4.16
C ALA A 458 27.63 27.11 4.88
N THR A 459 27.65 27.73 6.07
CA THR A 459 28.70 27.43 7.07
C THR A 459 28.17 26.31 7.94
N SER A 460 28.23 25.08 7.43
CA SER A 460 27.76 23.91 8.16
C SER A 460 28.63 23.67 9.41
N LYS A 461 28.14 22.79 10.27
CA LYS A 461 28.85 22.36 11.47
C LYS A 461 29.68 21.09 11.22
N GLY A 462 29.72 20.61 9.97
CA GLY A 462 30.49 19.43 9.56
C GLY A 462 29.95 18.13 10.17
N TRP A 463 30.86 17.20 10.41
CA TRP A 463 30.59 15.88 10.98
C TRP A 463 30.79 15.88 12.50
N HIS A 464 29.90 15.22 13.25
CA HIS A 464 30.12 15.01 14.68
C HIS A 464 31.18 13.93 14.93
N GLU A 465 32.12 14.17 15.84
CA GLU A 465 33.27 13.27 16.07
C GLU A 465 32.85 11.86 16.51
N ASP A 466 31.76 11.75 17.27
CA ASP A 466 31.21 10.48 17.73
C ASP A 466 30.30 9.76 16.72
N LEU A 467 29.99 10.36 15.56
CA LEU A 467 29.30 9.72 14.43
C LEU A 467 30.01 10.06 13.12
N MET A 468 31.27 9.66 13.07
CA MET A 468 32.08 9.79 11.87
C MET A 468 31.93 8.60 10.92
N GLY A 469 31.74 7.38 11.43
CA GLY A 469 31.73 6.16 10.62
C GLY A 469 32.97 6.00 9.72
N THR A 470 32.85 5.16 8.70
CA THR A 470 33.76 5.08 7.55
C THR A 470 33.16 5.83 6.36
N ALA A 471 33.96 6.67 5.69
CA ALA A 471 33.56 7.35 4.46
C ALA A 471 34.32 6.77 3.25
N GLU A 472 33.61 6.45 2.16
CA GLU A 472 34.22 5.89 0.94
C GLU A 472 33.47 6.36 -0.33
N ASN A 473 34.20 6.85 -1.34
CA ASN A 473 33.65 7.21 -2.65
C ASN A 473 32.51 8.26 -2.59
N ASN A 474 32.51 9.17 -1.62
CA ASN A 474 31.53 10.26 -1.60
C ASN A 474 31.99 11.44 -2.47
N ALA A 475 31.03 12.21 -2.97
CA ALA A 475 31.28 13.46 -3.66
C ALA A 475 31.08 14.64 -2.70
N TYR A 476 32.01 15.59 -2.71
CA TYR A 476 31.99 16.79 -1.87
C TYR A 476 32.04 18.06 -2.73
N GLY A 477 31.16 19.02 -2.45
CA GLY A 477 31.09 20.28 -3.19
C GLY A 477 30.54 21.47 -2.40
N GLY A 478 30.57 22.64 -3.03
CA GLY A 478 30.13 23.90 -2.42
C GLY A 478 31.26 24.68 -1.75
N SER A 479 30.89 25.72 -0.99
CA SER A 479 31.84 26.64 -0.37
C SER A 479 32.38 26.20 1.00
N ASP A 480 31.77 25.17 1.59
CA ASP A 480 32.12 24.70 2.93
C ASP A 480 33.21 23.63 2.91
N ALA A 481 34.39 23.93 3.46
CA ALA A 481 35.47 22.96 3.55
C ALA A 481 35.29 21.93 4.69
N SER A 482 34.38 22.16 5.64
CA SER A 482 34.21 21.31 6.84
C SER A 482 33.51 19.98 6.58
N ILE A 483 32.85 19.85 5.42
CA ILE A 483 32.18 18.61 5.01
C ILE A 483 33.16 17.57 4.45
N LEU A 484 34.37 17.97 4.04
CA LEU A 484 35.35 17.07 3.44
C LEU A 484 35.92 16.11 4.49
N ARG A 485 35.94 14.83 4.15
CA ARG A 485 36.48 13.76 5.00
C ARG A 485 37.87 13.34 4.54
N SER A 486 38.85 13.39 5.44
CA SER A 486 40.23 13.02 5.13
C SER A 486 40.46 11.51 4.99
N ASP A 487 39.55 10.70 5.54
CA ASP A 487 39.57 9.24 5.47
C ASP A 487 38.85 8.67 4.24
N ASP A 488 38.18 9.51 3.44
CA ASP A 488 37.66 9.11 2.13
C ASP A 488 38.75 9.28 1.06
N GLU A 489 39.58 8.25 0.91
CA GLU A 489 40.71 8.27 -0.06
C GLU A 489 40.26 8.35 -1.52
N LYS A 490 38.98 8.06 -1.81
CA LYS A 490 38.38 8.05 -3.14
C LYS A 490 37.36 9.17 -3.32
N ALA A 491 37.41 10.20 -2.48
CA ALA A 491 36.53 11.36 -2.54
C ALA A 491 36.54 12.00 -3.93
N VAL A 492 35.34 12.28 -4.45
CA VAL A 492 35.16 13.03 -5.71
C VAL A 492 34.87 14.49 -5.37
N THR A 493 35.52 15.41 -6.07
CA THR A 493 35.21 16.85 -5.95
C THR A 493 34.18 17.24 -6.99
N VAL A 494 33.10 17.91 -6.56
CA VAL A 494 32.03 18.36 -7.45
C VAL A 494 31.75 19.86 -7.28
N THR A 495 31.14 20.44 -8.31
CA THR A 495 30.68 21.82 -8.42
C THR A 495 29.20 21.84 -8.81
N ALA A 496 28.55 23.00 -8.75
CA ALA A 496 27.16 23.10 -9.20
C ALA A 496 26.95 22.68 -10.67
N ASP A 497 27.97 22.81 -11.53
CA ASP A 497 27.92 22.42 -12.94
C ASP A 497 27.93 20.90 -13.16
N ASP A 498 28.25 20.10 -12.14
CA ASP A 498 28.14 18.63 -12.16
C ASP A 498 26.69 18.16 -12.05
N PHE A 499 25.75 19.07 -11.82
CA PHE A 499 24.31 18.82 -11.70
C PHE A 499 23.53 19.68 -12.71
N VAL A 500 22.26 19.35 -12.96
CA VAL A 500 21.38 20.17 -13.80
C VAL A 500 21.19 21.55 -13.17
N ASN A 501 20.86 21.59 -11.87
CA ASN A 501 20.75 22.80 -11.04
C ASN A 501 20.53 22.42 -9.55
N ILE A 502 21.56 21.93 -8.86
CA ILE A 502 21.44 21.40 -7.49
C ILE A 502 20.85 22.44 -6.52
N GLY A 503 20.05 21.98 -5.54
CA GLY A 503 19.46 22.86 -4.51
C GLY A 503 18.21 23.62 -4.95
N THR A 504 17.57 23.21 -6.05
CA THR A 504 16.34 23.84 -6.58
C THR A 504 15.07 23.03 -6.34
N GLY A 505 15.11 22.04 -5.45
CA GLY A 505 13.91 21.33 -5.01
C GLY A 505 12.88 22.28 -4.39
N SER A 506 11.61 21.95 -4.56
CA SER A 506 10.45 22.69 -4.05
C SER A 506 9.39 21.71 -3.56
N LEU A 507 8.15 22.13 -3.32
CA LEU A 507 7.09 21.18 -2.96
C LEU A 507 6.86 20.12 -4.06
N GLY A 508 6.73 18.87 -3.64
CA GLY A 508 6.51 17.68 -4.47
C GLY A 508 7.79 16.89 -4.75
N LEU A 509 7.69 15.55 -4.71
CA LEU A 509 8.76 14.60 -5.08
C LEU A 509 9.36 14.86 -6.48
N ASP A 510 8.54 15.28 -7.45
CA ASP A 510 8.98 15.58 -8.82
C ASP A 510 9.83 16.87 -8.93
N SER A 511 9.89 17.69 -7.87
CA SER A 511 10.51 19.02 -7.94
C SER A 511 12.03 18.99 -7.97
N VAL A 512 12.63 17.85 -7.64
CA VAL A 512 14.07 17.70 -7.40
C VAL A 512 14.89 17.46 -8.66
N GLY A 513 14.35 17.65 -9.86
CA GLY A 513 15.06 17.42 -11.13
C GLY A 513 16.38 18.20 -11.29
N GLY A 514 16.59 19.26 -10.49
CA GLY A 514 17.88 19.96 -10.43
C GLY A 514 19.03 19.12 -9.86
N TYR A 515 18.75 18.06 -9.10
CA TYR A 515 19.74 17.16 -8.51
C TYR A 515 20.27 16.10 -9.49
N GLN A 516 19.66 15.94 -10.66
CA GLN A 516 20.18 15.03 -11.69
C GLN A 516 21.56 15.48 -12.16
N LEU A 517 22.42 14.53 -12.52
CA LEU A 517 23.78 14.80 -12.95
C LEU A 517 23.80 15.48 -14.33
N SER A 518 24.76 16.38 -14.54
CA SER A 518 25.06 16.94 -15.85
C SER A 518 25.86 15.94 -16.72
N GLU A 519 26.01 16.19 -18.03
CA GLU A 519 26.67 15.22 -18.96
C GLU A 519 28.14 14.94 -18.63
N ASN A 520 28.81 15.89 -17.97
CA ASN A 520 30.24 15.78 -17.66
C ASN A 520 30.50 15.67 -16.15
N SER A 521 29.48 15.26 -15.41
CA SER A 521 29.56 15.17 -13.96
C SER A 521 30.66 14.20 -13.53
N GLY A 522 31.49 14.62 -12.57
CA GLY A 522 32.49 13.75 -11.95
C GLY A 522 31.90 12.55 -11.18
N CYS A 523 30.59 12.55 -10.92
CA CYS A 523 29.89 11.47 -10.23
C CYS A 523 29.56 10.27 -11.11
N ILE A 524 29.64 10.38 -12.44
CA ILE A 524 29.21 9.33 -13.38
C ILE A 524 30.15 8.12 -13.26
N GLU A 525 29.59 6.93 -13.00
CA GLU A 525 30.31 5.65 -12.84
C GLU A 525 31.49 5.72 -11.84
N ALA A 526 31.45 6.66 -10.90
CA ALA A 526 32.51 6.89 -9.90
C ALA A 526 32.23 6.22 -8.54
N GLY A 527 31.05 5.62 -8.38
CA GLY A 527 30.64 4.96 -7.16
C GLY A 527 31.24 3.56 -7.00
N THR A 528 31.31 3.10 -5.76
CA THR A 528 31.64 1.71 -5.41
C THR A 528 30.39 0.84 -5.49
N LEU A 529 30.53 -0.41 -5.94
CA LEU A 529 29.45 -1.39 -5.95
C LEU A 529 28.96 -1.70 -4.54
N ILE A 530 27.64 -1.71 -4.36
CA ILE A 530 26.97 -2.09 -3.12
C ILE A 530 26.07 -3.28 -3.46
N GLU A 531 26.21 -4.38 -2.72
CA GLU A 531 25.49 -5.64 -3.01
C GLU A 531 23.97 -5.49 -2.90
N ASP A 532 23.49 -4.80 -1.86
CA ASP A 532 22.09 -4.40 -1.71
C ASP A 532 21.93 -2.93 -2.13
N ASN A 533 22.08 -2.64 -3.43
CA ASN A 533 21.89 -1.27 -3.97
C ASN A 533 20.42 -0.95 -4.31
N GLY A 534 19.47 -1.85 -4.02
CA GLY A 534 18.05 -1.62 -4.29
C GLY A 534 17.62 -1.74 -5.76
N GLY A 535 18.56 -1.87 -6.69
CA GLY A 535 18.31 -2.09 -8.12
C GLY A 535 17.87 -0.87 -8.91
N ARG A 536 17.62 0.28 -8.26
CA ARG A 536 17.19 1.53 -8.91
C ARG A 536 17.60 2.77 -8.12
N ASP A 537 17.56 3.91 -8.78
CA ASP A 537 17.82 5.22 -8.18
C ASP A 537 16.51 5.96 -7.79
N TYR A 538 16.63 7.23 -7.37
CA TYR A 538 15.48 8.08 -7.01
C TYR A 538 14.45 8.21 -8.14
N TRP A 539 14.89 8.38 -9.37
CA TRP A 539 14.05 8.57 -10.56
C TRP A 539 13.60 7.25 -11.22
N GLY A 540 13.98 6.10 -10.66
CA GLY A 540 13.65 4.78 -11.18
C GLY A 540 14.56 4.29 -12.29
N ASN A 541 15.71 4.93 -12.51
CA ASN A 541 16.73 4.41 -13.41
C ASN A 541 17.37 3.14 -12.80
N PRO A 542 17.64 2.10 -13.59
CA PRO A 542 18.22 0.87 -13.08
C PRO A 542 19.63 1.12 -12.51
N VAL A 543 19.95 0.43 -11.42
CA VAL A 543 21.29 0.41 -10.83
C VAL A 543 21.87 -0.99 -10.99
N SER A 544 23.01 -1.07 -11.66
CA SER A 544 23.67 -2.34 -11.97
C SER A 544 24.16 -3.06 -10.71
N ALA A 545 24.02 -4.39 -10.68
CA ALA A 545 24.60 -5.23 -9.64
C ALA A 545 26.10 -5.53 -9.85
N VAL A 546 26.66 -5.21 -11.03
CA VAL A 546 28.04 -5.58 -11.42
C VAL A 546 28.85 -4.42 -12.03
N GLY A 547 28.18 -3.39 -12.54
CA GLY A 547 28.78 -2.15 -13.05
C GLY A 547 28.82 -1.06 -11.99
N ALA A 548 29.87 -0.24 -12.00
CA ALA A 548 30.01 0.87 -11.06
C ALA A 548 28.81 1.83 -11.14
N PRO A 549 28.11 2.13 -10.02
CA PRO A 549 27.02 3.09 -10.04
C PRO A 549 27.56 4.52 -10.10
N ASN A 550 26.67 5.47 -10.38
CA ASN A 550 26.94 6.87 -10.13
C ASN A 550 27.04 7.13 -8.61
N ILE A 551 27.77 8.18 -8.22
CA ILE A 551 27.69 8.76 -6.88
C ILE A 551 26.43 9.64 -6.81
N GLY A 552 25.68 9.54 -5.71
CA GLY A 552 24.45 10.30 -5.48
C GLY A 552 23.18 9.55 -5.86
N ALA A 553 22.07 10.29 -5.87
CA ALA A 553 20.72 9.77 -6.05
C ALA A 553 20.30 9.53 -7.52
N ASP A 554 21.11 9.95 -8.50
CA ASP A 554 20.87 9.82 -9.94
C ASP A 554 21.84 8.84 -10.62
N ASN A 555 21.30 7.75 -11.16
CA ASN A 555 21.99 6.71 -11.91
C ASN A 555 21.68 6.73 -13.41
N SER A 556 20.94 7.71 -13.93
CA SER A 556 20.51 7.78 -15.34
C SER A 556 21.63 7.74 -16.39
N LYS A 557 22.87 8.04 -15.97
CA LYS A 557 24.05 8.13 -16.85
C LYS A 557 25.06 7.00 -16.68
N ALA A 558 24.85 6.11 -15.72
CA ALA A 558 25.67 4.91 -15.61
C ALA A 558 25.26 3.90 -16.70
N ALA A 559 26.22 3.15 -17.23
CA ALA A 559 25.91 2.01 -18.07
C ALA A 559 25.13 0.97 -17.26
N ASN A 560 23.90 0.64 -17.70
CA ASN A 560 23.18 -0.49 -17.13
C ASN A 560 23.88 -1.78 -17.57
N GLN A 561 24.49 -2.49 -16.63
CA GLN A 561 25.11 -3.80 -16.87
C GLN A 561 24.32 -4.86 -16.11
N VAL A 562 23.83 -5.85 -16.83
CA VAL A 562 23.17 -7.02 -16.23
C VAL A 562 24.24 -8.10 -16.01
N PRO A 563 24.27 -8.78 -14.85
CA PRO A 563 25.20 -9.88 -14.62
C PRO A 563 25.08 -10.97 -15.69
N GLU A 564 26.22 -11.53 -16.13
CA GLU A 564 26.23 -12.64 -17.08
C GLU A 564 25.45 -13.85 -16.51
N GLY A 565 24.56 -14.45 -17.31
CA GLY A 565 23.69 -15.55 -16.86
C GLY A 565 22.35 -15.13 -16.27
N THR A 566 22.05 -13.83 -16.21
CA THR A 566 20.73 -13.32 -15.82
C THR A 566 19.71 -13.54 -16.94
N ILE A 567 18.54 -14.02 -16.57
CA ILE A 567 17.38 -14.14 -17.45
C ILE A 567 16.64 -12.80 -17.42
N ASP A 568 16.91 -11.98 -18.43
CA ASP A 568 16.21 -10.72 -18.73
C ASP A 568 15.07 -11.01 -19.73
N PHE A 569 13.84 -10.55 -19.44
CA PHE A 569 12.70 -10.81 -20.31
C PHE A 569 12.53 -9.79 -21.45
N GLU A 570 13.24 -8.65 -21.39
CA GLU A 570 13.22 -7.57 -22.39
C GLU A 570 13.89 -7.96 -23.71
N ASP A 571 14.97 -8.71 -23.63
CA ASP A 571 15.77 -9.13 -24.79
C ASP A 571 15.06 -10.19 -25.66
N ARG A 572 13.89 -10.65 -25.24
CA ARG A 572 13.13 -11.66 -25.98
C ARG A 572 12.59 -11.12 -27.29
N PRO A 573 12.54 -11.91 -28.37
CA PRO A 573 11.76 -11.57 -29.57
C PRO A 573 10.25 -11.47 -29.29
N GLU A 574 9.48 -10.67 -30.05
CA GLU A 574 8.01 -10.53 -29.85
C GLU A 574 7.22 -11.79 -30.24
N ASP A 575 7.82 -12.68 -31.04
CA ASP A 575 7.20 -13.86 -31.65
C ASP A 575 7.56 -15.18 -30.95
N GLU A 576 8.36 -15.13 -29.89
CA GLU A 576 8.84 -16.31 -29.17
C GLU A 576 7.73 -16.90 -28.27
N THR A 577 7.09 -17.98 -28.72
CA THR A 577 5.92 -18.60 -28.08
C THR A 577 6.24 -19.80 -27.17
N PRO A 578 7.38 -20.49 -27.34
CA PRO A 578 8.02 -21.25 -26.26
C PRO A 578 9.40 -20.66 -25.90
N PHE A 579 9.80 -20.73 -24.62
CA PHE A 579 11.14 -20.36 -24.16
C PHE A 579 12.24 -21.13 -24.93
N THR A 580 13.16 -20.45 -25.63
CA THR A 580 14.30 -21.09 -26.33
C THR A 580 15.67 -20.58 -25.83
N GLU A 581 16.76 -21.30 -26.08
CA GLU A 581 18.15 -20.97 -25.65
C GLU A 581 18.42 -20.87 -24.13
N MET A 582 18.98 -19.78 -23.57
CA MET A 582 19.24 -19.64 -22.11
C MET A 582 17.98 -19.91 -21.29
N TYR A 583 16.82 -19.55 -21.84
CA TYR A 583 15.50 -19.80 -21.29
C TYR A 583 15.07 -21.28 -21.36
N LYS A 584 15.74 -22.14 -22.15
CA LYS A 584 15.44 -23.59 -22.34
C LYS A 584 15.58 -24.40 -21.05
N ASN A 585 16.49 -23.99 -20.18
CA ASN A 585 16.84 -24.79 -19.02
C ASN A 585 15.99 -24.44 -17.79
N CYS A 586 15.25 -23.32 -17.82
CA CYS A 586 14.16 -23.04 -16.88
C CYS A 586 12.82 -23.41 -17.52
N ILE A 587 11.98 -24.20 -16.83
CA ILE A 587 10.63 -24.52 -17.31
C ILE A 587 9.61 -23.79 -16.44
N PHE A 588 8.98 -22.76 -17.02
CA PHE A 588 7.87 -22.05 -16.39
C PHE A 588 6.57 -22.81 -16.71
N SER A 589 6.14 -23.67 -15.79
CA SER A 589 4.95 -24.51 -15.97
C SER A 589 3.68 -23.85 -15.43
N GLY A 590 2.51 -24.21 -15.98
CA GLY A 590 1.17 -23.91 -15.46
C GLY A 590 0.96 -22.47 -15.01
N GLU A 591 0.46 -21.60 -15.89
CA GLU A 591 -0.03 -20.23 -15.58
C GLU A 591 0.93 -19.05 -15.79
N TRP A 592 2.22 -19.27 -16.03
CA TRP A 592 3.12 -18.18 -16.40
C TRP A 592 2.82 -17.59 -17.78
N ARG A 593 2.80 -16.26 -17.86
CA ARG A 593 2.59 -15.46 -19.06
C ARG A 593 3.73 -14.46 -19.23
N THR A 594 3.92 -14.06 -20.48
CA THR A 594 4.80 -12.96 -20.85
C THR A 594 3.94 -11.85 -21.42
N GLY A 595 4.23 -10.61 -21.07
CA GLY A 595 3.46 -9.47 -21.56
C GLY A 595 4.24 -8.19 -21.42
N SER A 596 3.65 -7.08 -21.83
CA SER A 596 4.30 -5.78 -21.79
C SER A 596 3.64 -4.88 -20.75
N ALA A 597 4.40 -4.40 -19.77
CA ALA A 597 4.03 -3.31 -18.87
C ALA A 597 4.95 -2.12 -19.19
N ASP A 598 4.39 -0.94 -19.49
CA ASP A 598 5.16 0.28 -19.82
C ASP A 598 6.19 0.15 -20.96
N GLY A 599 6.00 -0.81 -21.86
CA GLY A 599 6.92 -1.09 -22.97
C GLY A 599 8.05 -2.05 -22.63
N LEU A 600 8.05 -2.58 -21.40
CA LEU A 600 8.95 -3.60 -20.87
C LEU A 600 8.26 -4.99 -20.90
N LYS A 601 8.85 -5.99 -21.56
CA LYS A 601 8.48 -7.41 -21.51
C LYS A 601 8.81 -8.06 -20.17
N THR A 602 7.80 -8.48 -19.44
CA THR A 602 7.95 -9.07 -18.10
C THR A 602 7.25 -10.43 -17.98
N LEU A 603 7.65 -11.21 -16.97
CA LEU A 603 7.06 -12.50 -16.59
C LEU A 603 6.01 -12.29 -15.48
N TYR A 604 4.81 -12.84 -15.61
CA TYR A 604 3.75 -12.74 -14.59
C TYR A 604 2.83 -13.95 -14.59
N LEU A 605 2.06 -14.16 -13.51
CA LEU A 605 1.02 -15.20 -13.43
C LEU A 605 -0.26 -14.76 -14.15
N ALA A 606 -0.93 -15.68 -14.84
CA ALA A 606 -2.19 -15.42 -15.54
C ALA A 606 -3.27 -14.83 -14.60
N ASP A 607 -4.24 -14.11 -15.19
CA ASP A 607 -5.31 -13.47 -14.42
C ASP A 607 -6.11 -14.49 -13.60
N GLY A 608 -6.17 -14.24 -12.29
CA GLY A 608 -6.86 -15.11 -11.32
C GLY A 608 -5.95 -16.14 -10.64
N GLU A 609 -4.71 -16.29 -11.08
CA GLU A 609 -3.77 -17.27 -10.55
C GLU A 609 -2.84 -16.64 -9.51
N THR A 610 -2.71 -17.29 -8.36
CA THR A 610 -1.88 -16.82 -7.23
C THR A 610 -0.63 -17.66 -7.03
N SER A 611 -0.38 -18.68 -7.86
CA SER A 611 0.83 -19.50 -7.76
C SER A 611 1.27 -20.08 -9.10
N GLY A 612 2.58 -20.25 -9.31
CA GLY A 612 3.17 -20.95 -10.45
C GLY A 612 4.50 -21.62 -10.08
N VAL A 613 5.02 -22.50 -10.95
CA VAL A 613 6.27 -23.24 -10.69
C VAL A 613 7.31 -22.93 -11.76
N ILE A 614 8.53 -22.60 -11.31
CA ILE A 614 9.73 -22.44 -12.13
C ILE A 614 10.63 -23.65 -11.89
N SER A 615 10.73 -24.57 -12.84
CA SER A 615 11.77 -25.60 -12.81
C SER A 615 13.10 -24.96 -13.19
N LEU A 616 14.14 -25.14 -12.39
CA LEU A 616 15.48 -24.60 -12.65
C LEU A 616 16.38 -25.65 -13.33
N PRO A 617 17.48 -25.24 -14.00
CA PRO A 617 18.44 -26.17 -14.54
C PRO A 617 19.12 -26.98 -13.42
N LYS A 618 19.45 -28.25 -13.68
CA LYS A 618 20.14 -29.10 -12.71
C LYS A 618 21.42 -28.43 -12.19
N GLY A 619 21.60 -28.41 -10.86
CA GLY A 619 22.77 -27.80 -10.21
C GLY A 619 22.76 -26.27 -10.18
N GLN A 620 21.62 -25.63 -10.47
CA GLN A 620 21.44 -24.19 -10.35
C GLN A 620 20.52 -23.84 -9.18
N LYS A 621 20.70 -22.62 -8.68
CA LYS A 621 19.80 -21.96 -7.73
C LYS A 621 19.43 -20.58 -8.25
N LEU A 622 18.24 -20.10 -7.90
CA LEU A 622 17.87 -18.71 -8.15
C LEU A 622 18.56 -17.85 -7.10
N LYS A 623 19.59 -17.09 -7.47
CA LYS A 623 20.33 -16.19 -6.57
C LYS A 623 19.54 -14.92 -6.26
N SER A 624 18.92 -14.34 -7.27
CA SER A 624 18.14 -13.11 -7.13
C SER A 624 17.17 -12.91 -8.29
N PHE A 625 16.24 -11.97 -8.10
CA PHE A 625 15.29 -11.54 -9.12
C PHE A 625 14.93 -10.07 -8.90
N GLN A 626 14.36 -9.43 -9.92
CA GLN A 626 13.65 -8.17 -9.79
C GLN A 626 12.15 -8.37 -9.90
N ALA A 627 11.37 -7.55 -9.20
CA ALA A 627 9.92 -7.56 -9.36
C ALA A 627 9.27 -6.22 -9.00
N GLN A 628 8.13 -5.95 -9.65
CA GLN A 628 7.20 -4.83 -9.38
C GLN A 628 5.74 -5.27 -9.51
N CYS A 629 4.81 -4.45 -9.02
CA CYS A 629 3.37 -4.66 -9.19
C CYS A 629 2.59 -3.34 -9.18
N GLU A 630 1.38 -3.26 -9.72
CA GLU A 630 0.60 -2.00 -9.75
C GLU A 630 0.22 -1.46 -8.34
N GLY A 631 0.39 -2.27 -7.31
CA GLY A 631 0.09 -1.94 -5.92
C GLY A 631 1.18 -2.44 -4.97
N THR A 632 0.81 -3.38 -4.12
CA THR A 632 1.71 -4.18 -3.29
C THR A 632 1.26 -5.63 -3.34
N ALA A 633 2.22 -6.53 -3.38
CA ALA A 633 1.98 -7.97 -3.35
C ALA A 633 3.15 -8.69 -2.67
N TRP A 634 2.84 -9.75 -1.96
CA TRP A 634 3.83 -10.69 -1.44
C TRP A 634 4.13 -11.74 -2.48
N VAL A 635 5.41 -12.00 -2.70
CA VAL A 635 5.90 -13.14 -3.45
C VAL A 635 6.55 -14.10 -2.48
N THR A 636 6.04 -15.31 -2.37
CA THR A 636 6.67 -16.38 -1.60
C THR A 636 7.33 -17.38 -2.53
N LEU A 637 8.61 -17.62 -2.32
CA LEU A 637 9.39 -18.64 -3.01
C LEU A 637 9.52 -19.88 -2.11
N GLU A 638 9.17 -21.06 -2.62
CA GLU A 638 9.23 -22.33 -1.88
C GLU A 638 9.85 -23.46 -2.72
N ALA A 639 10.85 -24.16 -2.16
CA ALA A 639 11.50 -25.32 -2.79
C ALA A 639 12.22 -26.17 -1.74
N GLU A 640 12.04 -27.50 -1.73
CA GLU A 640 12.90 -28.44 -0.98
C GLU A 640 13.23 -28.04 0.49
N GLY A 641 12.26 -27.50 1.23
CA GLY A 641 12.43 -27.04 2.62
C GLY A 641 12.85 -25.56 2.78
N TYR A 642 13.25 -24.90 1.70
CA TYR A 642 13.41 -23.44 1.62
C TYR A 642 12.05 -22.76 1.42
N LYS A 643 11.78 -21.71 2.20
CA LYS A 643 10.63 -20.81 2.05
C LYS A 643 11.02 -19.39 2.42
N LYS A 644 10.80 -18.42 1.52
CA LYS A 644 11.04 -17.00 1.80
C LYS A 644 10.04 -16.11 1.06
N SER A 645 9.54 -15.09 1.75
CA SER A 645 8.58 -14.13 1.18
C SER A 645 9.25 -12.76 0.95
N PHE A 646 8.86 -12.10 -0.13
CA PHE A 646 9.38 -10.82 -0.61
C PHE A 646 8.21 -9.87 -0.84
N LEU A 647 8.31 -8.65 -0.33
CA LEU A 647 7.31 -7.63 -0.58
C LEU A 647 7.61 -6.91 -1.88
N ILE A 648 6.74 -7.11 -2.85
CA ILE A 648 6.78 -6.43 -4.13
C ILE A 648 5.92 -5.18 -4.03
N THR A 649 6.46 -4.04 -4.45
CA THR A 649 5.72 -2.77 -4.51
C THR A 649 5.60 -2.31 -5.96
N SER A 650 5.09 -1.10 -6.17
CA SER A 650 5.09 -0.44 -7.49
C SER A 650 6.47 -0.05 -8.01
N ALA A 651 7.50 -0.16 -7.18
CA ALA A 651 8.87 -0.04 -7.60
C ALA A 651 9.41 -1.41 -8.06
N ASN A 652 10.10 -1.43 -9.21
CA ASN A 652 10.91 -2.58 -9.61
C ASN A 652 12.13 -2.67 -8.69
N ASN A 653 12.08 -3.58 -7.73
CA ASN A 653 13.11 -3.75 -6.71
C ASN A 653 13.90 -5.03 -6.97
N TYR A 654 15.16 -5.03 -6.56
CA TYR A 654 16.02 -6.21 -6.55
C TYR A 654 15.85 -7.01 -5.25
N PHE A 655 15.74 -8.33 -5.37
CA PHE A 655 15.57 -9.25 -4.24
C PHE A 655 16.60 -10.38 -4.30
N ASN A 656 17.40 -10.52 -3.24
CA ASN A 656 18.28 -11.67 -3.05
C ASN A 656 17.51 -12.80 -2.34
N THR A 657 17.49 -13.99 -2.97
CA THR A 657 16.75 -15.13 -2.42
C THR A 657 17.44 -15.67 -1.16
N GLY A 658 18.77 -15.64 -1.09
CA GLY A 658 19.53 -16.35 -0.06
C GLY A 658 19.44 -17.87 -0.19
N LEU A 659 18.98 -18.40 -1.33
CA LEU A 659 19.09 -19.84 -1.62
C LEU A 659 20.58 -20.21 -1.63
N THR A 660 20.95 -21.17 -0.77
CA THR A 660 22.32 -21.66 -0.66
C THR A 660 22.57 -22.84 -1.60
N SER A 661 21.55 -23.67 -1.81
CA SER A 661 21.61 -24.97 -2.47
C SER A 661 20.96 -24.94 -3.87
N ALA A 662 21.42 -25.81 -4.77
CA ALA A 662 20.72 -26.06 -6.02
C ALA A 662 19.34 -26.68 -5.75
N ILE A 663 18.35 -26.35 -6.60
CA ILE A 663 16.97 -26.83 -6.48
C ILE A 663 16.42 -27.17 -7.86
N ASP A 664 15.52 -28.16 -7.94
CA ASP A 664 14.92 -28.55 -9.22
C ASP A 664 13.67 -27.73 -9.56
N ASN A 665 12.83 -27.43 -8.56
CA ASN A 665 11.56 -26.72 -8.74
C ASN A 665 11.36 -25.66 -7.66
N LEU A 666 11.09 -24.43 -8.11
CA LEU A 666 10.77 -23.30 -7.27
C LEU A 666 9.30 -22.92 -7.45
N THR A 667 8.50 -23.10 -6.40
CA THR A 667 7.12 -22.62 -6.35
C THR A 667 7.12 -21.14 -6.01
N VAL A 668 6.38 -20.35 -6.78
CA VAL A 668 6.22 -18.91 -6.60
C VAL A 668 4.75 -18.63 -6.33
N THR A 669 4.44 -18.09 -5.15
CA THR A 669 3.08 -17.72 -4.75
C THR A 669 2.97 -16.20 -4.64
N VAL A 670 2.02 -15.59 -5.34
CA VAL A 670 1.73 -14.16 -5.32
C VAL A 670 0.46 -13.90 -4.51
N GLU A 671 0.56 -13.10 -3.45
CA GLU A 671 -0.54 -12.66 -2.61
C GLU A 671 -0.58 -11.12 -2.55
N GLY A 672 -1.48 -10.49 -3.31
CA GLY A 672 -1.59 -9.03 -3.36
C GLY A 672 -3.01 -8.52 -3.09
N SER A 673 -3.11 -7.20 -2.89
CA SER A 673 -4.41 -6.51 -2.91
C SER A 673 -5.14 -6.79 -4.24
N ALA A 674 -6.48 -6.85 -4.23
CA ALA A 674 -7.28 -7.27 -5.38
C ALA A 674 -6.84 -6.58 -6.69
N GLY A 675 -6.40 -7.36 -7.68
CA GLY A 675 -5.91 -6.88 -8.99
C GLY A 675 -4.41 -6.59 -9.08
N SER A 676 -3.63 -6.74 -8.00
CA SER A 676 -2.17 -6.55 -8.03
C SER A 676 -1.48 -7.68 -8.80
N ARG A 677 -1.17 -7.43 -10.07
CA ARG A 677 -0.32 -8.32 -10.88
C ARG A 677 1.15 -8.05 -10.57
N VAL A 678 1.89 -9.10 -10.24
CA VAL A 678 3.35 -9.05 -10.07
C VAL A 678 4.05 -9.37 -11.37
N TYR A 679 4.97 -8.49 -11.75
CA TYR A 679 5.84 -8.60 -12.90
C TYR A 679 7.25 -8.89 -12.41
N PHE A 680 7.81 -10.02 -12.83
CA PHE A 680 9.16 -10.48 -12.53
C PHE A 680 10.08 -10.21 -13.71
N ASP A 681 11.34 -9.90 -13.39
CA ASP A 681 12.40 -9.67 -14.37
C ASP A 681 13.78 -9.97 -13.78
N ASN A 682 14.82 -10.02 -14.61
CA ASN A 682 16.22 -10.16 -14.22
C ASN A 682 16.48 -11.31 -13.22
N LEU A 683 16.01 -12.52 -13.55
CA LEU A 683 16.22 -13.72 -12.74
C LEU A 683 17.68 -14.19 -12.87
N LEU A 684 18.49 -14.01 -11.83
CA LEU A 684 19.89 -14.42 -11.83
C LEU A 684 20.05 -15.83 -11.27
N LEU A 685 20.56 -16.74 -12.09
CA LEU A 685 20.93 -18.10 -11.67
C LEU A 685 22.40 -18.17 -11.28
N GLU A 686 22.70 -19.03 -10.30
CA GLU A 686 24.06 -19.33 -9.88
C GLU A 686 24.22 -20.83 -9.69
N LYS A 687 25.44 -21.36 -9.89
CA LYS A 687 25.75 -22.75 -9.55
C LYS A 687 25.54 -22.96 -8.04
N GLY A 688 24.82 -24.02 -7.70
CA GLY A 688 24.67 -24.50 -6.33
C GLY A 688 25.07 -25.97 -6.24
N GLU A 689 25.46 -26.41 -5.05
CA GLU A 689 25.52 -27.84 -4.72
C GLU A 689 24.15 -28.23 -4.13
N TYR A 690 23.66 -29.43 -4.46
CA TYR A 690 22.46 -29.95 -3.78
C TYR A 690 22.87 -30.33 -2.37
N GLU A 691 22.21 -29.75 -1.37
CA GLU A 691 22.34 -30.24 0.00
C GLU A 691 21.59 -31.59 0.08
N PRO A 692 22.21 -32.66 0.57
CA PRO A 692 21.58 -33.97 0.60
C PRO A 692 20.39 -33.96 1.58
N VAL A 693 19.21 -34.31 1.07
CA VAL A 693 17.96 -34.33 1.84
C VAL A 693 17.96 -35.47 2.84
N ASN A 694 17.77 -35.16 4.14
CA ASN A 694 17.53 -36.19 5.15
C ASN A 694 16.17 -36.87 4.93
N ILE A 695 16.18 -38.08 4.38
CA ILE A 695 14.98 -38.84 4.02
C ILE A 695 14.20 -39.29 5.26
N ALA A 696 14.88 -39.47 6.40
CA ALA A 696 14.26 -39.93 7.64
C ALA A 696 13.44 -38.85 8.34
N LEU A 697 13.61 -37.57 8.00
CA LEU A 697 12.99 -36.44 8.69
C LEU A 697 11.47 -36.55 8.74
N ASN A 698 10.90 -36.51 9.96
CA ASN A 698 9.47 -36.59 10.27
C ASN A 698 8.74 -37.82 9.70
N LYS A 699 9.48 -38.88 9.38
CA LYS A 699 8.91 -40.14 8.91
C LYS A 699 8.33 -40.97 10.06
N PRO A 700 7.34 -41.84 9.80
CA PRO A 700 6.79 -42.72 10.83
C PRO A 700 7.85 -43.63 11.47
N VAL A 701 7.83 -43.70 12.80
CA VAL A 701 8.77 -44.48 13.61
C VAL A 701 8.05 -45.55 14.41
N THR A 702 8.71 -46.69 14.61
CA THR A 702 8.33 -47.73 15.58
C THR A 702 9.56 -48.11 16.41
N THR A 703 9.39 -48.35 17.70
CA THR A 703 10.47 -48.68 18.65
C THR A 703 10.27 -50.07 19.25
N SER A 704 11.25 -50.56 19.98
CA SER A 704 11.15 -51.78 20.79
C SER A 704 10.13 -51.70 21.93
N GLY A 705 9.60 -50.50 22.23
CA GLY A 705 8.61 -50.22 23.26
C GLY A 705 9.24 -49.67 24.55
N ASN A 706 8.44 -49.40 25.58
CA ASN A 706 8.90 -48.88 26.89
C ASN A 706 9.70 -47.55 26.81
N ASP A 707 9.32 -46.66 25.89
CA ASP A 707 9.99 -45.39 25.68
C ASP A 707 9.79 -44.42 26.86
N GLN A 708 10.88 -43.85 27.39
CA GLN A 708 10.84 -42.67 28.27
C GLN A 708 10.56 -41.40 27.44
N TYR A 709 11.20 -41.29 26.28
CA TYR A 709 10.98 -40.22 25.30
C TYR A 709 10.62 -40.82 23.95
N PRO A 710 9.61 -40.26 23.25
CA PRO A 710 8.96 -40.91 22.13
C PRO A 710 9.93 -41.12 20.95
N GLY A 711 9.74 -42.22 20.22
CA GLY A 711 10.54 -42.54 19.03
C GLY A 711 10.59 -41.42 17.98
N SER A 712 9.54 -40.60 17.85
CA SER A 712 9.53 -39.47 16.90
C SER A 712 10.65 -38.45 17.15
N CYS A 713 11.18 -38.37 18.38
CA CYS A 713 12.32 -37.49 18.67
C CYS A 713 13.62 -37.96 18.01
N GLY A 714 13.71 -39.20 17.52
CA GLY A 714 14.91 -39.71 16.83
C GLY A 714 15.01 -39.26 15.37
N ASN A 715 14.03 -38.53 14.83
CA ASN A 715 14.03 -38.07 13.44
C ASN A 715 13.24 -36.77 13.22
N ASP A 716 13.12 -35.89 14.22
CA ASP A 716 12.31 -34.67 14.12
C ASP A 716 13.10 -33.45 13.62
N GLY A 717 14.41 -33.61 13.38
CA GLY A 717 15.32 -32.55 12.96
C GLY A 717 15.81 -31.68 14.11
N ASN A 718 15.48 -32.02 15.37
CA ASN A 718 15.88 -31.27 16.55
C ASN A 718 16.81 -32.11 17.43
N GLU A 719 18.12 -31.91 17.25
CA GLU A 719 19.15 -32.62 18.03
C GLU A 719 19.18 -32.24 19.54
N GLY A 720 18.32 -31.33 19.99
CA GLY A 720 18.07 -31.04 21.41
C GLY A 720 17.01 -31.92 22.06
N THR A 721 16.34 -32.78 21.28
CA THR A 721 15.46 -33.84 21.77
C THR A 721 16.08 -35.21 21.49
N MET A 722 15.59 -36.27 22.13
CA MET A 722 16.06 -37.63 21.86
C MET A 722 14.98 -38.67 22.04
N TRP A 723 15.10 -39.77 21.30
CA TRP A 723 14.43 -41.01 21.66
C TRP A 723 15.20 -41.70 22.79
N VAL A 724 14.49 -42.20 23.80
CA VAL A 724 15.07 -42.99 24.90
C VAL A 724 14.17 -44.15 25.27
N HIS A 725 14.72 -45.36 25.30
CA HIS A 725 14.12 -46.54 25.90
C HIS A 725 14.36 -46.55 27.42
N ALA A 726 13.32 -46.75 28.23
CA ALA A 726 13.47 -46.73 29.69
C ALA A 726 14.04 -48.04 30.26
N GLY A 727 15.35 -48.12 30.50
CA GLY A 727 15.99 -49.29 31.09
C GLY A 727 17.45 -49.46 30.67
N ASP A 728 18.15 -50.43 31.25
CA ASP A 728 19.56 -50.75 30.97
C ASP A 728 19.74 -52.00 30.09
N GLU A 729 18.70 -52.38 29.35
CA GLU A 729 18.76 -53.48 28.39
C GLU A 729 19.56 -53.13 27.13
N LEU A 730 20.42 -54.04 26.70
CA LEU A 730 21.13 -53.94 25.41
C LEU A 730 20.30 -54.56 24.29
N ASN A 731 20.53 -54.08 23.07
CA ASN A 731 19.85 -54.46 21.82
C ASN A 731 18.42 -53.93 21.69
N GLU A 732 18.08 -52.88 22.43
CA GLU A 732 16.87 -52.09 22.17
C GLU A 732 17.01 -51.34 20.84
N TRP A 733 15.89 -51.16 20.14
CA TRP A 733 15.90 -50.75 18.74
C TRP A 733 14.85 -49.70 18.39
N TRP A 734 15.18 -48.92 17.37
CA TRP A 734 14.37 -47.85 16.79
C TRP A 734 14.31 -48.04 15.28
N MET A 735 13.15 -47.91 14.66
CA MET A 735 12.95 -48.17 13.23
C MET A 735 12.12 -47.07 12.56
N VAL A 736 12.59 -46.60 11.39
CA VAL A 736 11.88 -45.64 10.53
C VAL A 736 11.33 -46.31 9.26
N ASP A 737 10.12 -45.90 8.85
CA ASP A 737 9.54 -46.19 7.53
C ASP A 737 9.73 -44.97 6.61
N LEU A 738 10.64 -45.05 5.64
CA LEU A 738 10.95 -43.96 4.71
C LEU A 738 9.77 -43.65 3.74
N GLY A 739 8.77 -44.53 3.67
CA GLY A 739 7.57 -44.41 2.85
C GLY A 739 7.67 -45.08 1.48
N GLN A 740 8.88 -45.16 0.92
CA GLN A 740 9.21 -45.86 -0.32
C GLN A 740 10.63 -46.46 -0.25
N GLU A 741 11.01 -47.23 -1.26
CA GLU A 741 12.36 -47.77 -1.39
C GLU A 741 13.34 -46.70 -1.91
N TYR A 742 14.52 -46.59 -1.29
CA TYR A 742 15.60 -45.68 -1.67
C TYR A 742 16.92 -46.44 -1.85
N ASP A 743 17.75 -46.06 -2.82
CA ASP A 743 19.16 -46.50 -2.91
C ASP A 743 19.99 -45.60 -1.99
N LEU A 744 20.38 -46.10 -0.82
CA LEU A 744 20.92 -45.26 0.26
C LEU A 744 22.42 -45.04 0.10
N ASN A 745 22.89 -43.82 0.38
CA ASN A 745 24.31 -43.46 0.34
C ASN A 745 24.95 -43.58 1.72
N ASN A 746 24.56 -42.70 2.65
CA ASN A 746 25.20 -42.55 3.95
C ASN A 746 24.18 -42.15 5.02
N PHE A 747 24.62 -42.20 6.27
CA PHE A 747 23.83 -41.82 7.43
C PHE A 747 24.64 -40.99 8.44
N GLU A 748 23.93 -40.24 9.28
CA GLU A 748 24.41 -39.69 10.54
C GLU A 748 23.55 -40.25 11.68
N LEU A 749 24.19 -40.71 12.75
CA LEU A 749 23.54 -41.10 14.01
C LEU A 749 24.09 -40.19 15.12
N VAL A 750 23.24 -39.34 15.66
CA VAL A 750 23.60 -38.28 16.61
C VAL A 750 23.20 -38.71 18.01
N PHE A 751 24.17 -38.85 18.91
CA PHE A 751 23.97 -39.11 20.34
C PHE A 751 23.87 -37.79 21.14
N GLU A 752 23.61 -37.89 22.44
CA GLU A 752 23.45 -36.72 23.33
C GLU A 752 24.69 -35.82 23.33
N GLN A 753 25.88 -36.42 23.42
CA GLN A 753 27.15 -35.74 23.60
C GLN A 753 28.33 -36.62 23.14
N ASP A 754 29.54 -36.06 23.15
CA ASP A 754 30.79 -36.82 23.00
C ASP A 754 31.07 -37.63 24.27
N GLU A 755 31.56 -38.87 24.13
CA GLU A 755 31.82 -39.81 25.22
C GLU A 755 33.27 -40.34 25.20
N GLU A 756 33.80 -40.72 26.37
CA GLU A 756 35.14 -41.33 26.46
C GLU A 756 35.18 -42.78 25.95
N GLU A 757 34.11 -43.56 26.19
CA GLU A 757 33.89 -44.85 25.55
C GLU A 757 32.73 -44.77 24.54
N ALA A 758 32.74 -45.63 23.53
CA ALA A 758 31.79 -45.52 22.43
C ALA A 758 30.51 -46.34 22.61
N TRP A 759 29.40 -45.76 22.16
CA TRP A 759 28.17 -46.49 21.84
C TRP A 759 28.44 -47.54 20.77
N GLY A 760 28.04 -48.78 21.02
CA GLY A 760 27.96 -49.81 19.98
C GLY A 760 26.58 -49.82 19.36
N TYR A 761 26.52 -49.94 18.03
CA TYR A 761 25.24 -49.94 17.31
C TYR A 761 25.29 -50.78 16.03
N GLN A 762 24.12 -51.20 15.57
CA GLN A 762 23.90 -51.84 14.27
C GLN A 762 22.79 -51.10 13.52
N ILE A 763 22.86 -51.10 12.20
CA ILE A 763 21.81 -50.60 11.31
C ILE A 763 21.43 -51.72 10.35
N GLU A 764 20.16 -52.10 10.40
CA GLU A 764 19.58 -53.10 9.52
C GLU A 764 18.53 -52.46 8.60
N GLY A 765 18.33 -53.02 7.41
CA GLY A 765 17.36 -52.52 6.46
C GLY A 765 16.55 -53.61 5.76
N ARG A 766 15.37 -53.25 5.26
CA ARG A 766 14.53 -54.11 4.41
C ARG A 766 13.66 -53.32 3.45
N LYS A 767 13.16 -53.98 2.39
CA LYS A 767 12.38 -53.38 1.30
C LYS A 767 10.90 -53.23 1.62
N GLY A 768 10.26 -54.31 2.04
CA GLY A 768 8.87 -54.37 2.46
C GLY A 768 8.68 -54.61 3.96
N PRO A 769 7.46 -54.44 4.47
CA PRO A 769 7.14 -54.67 5.89
C PRO A 769 7.24 -56.14 6.32
N ASP A 770 7.23 -57.07 5.36
CA ASP A 770 7.30 -58.53 5.59
C ASP A 770 8.66 -59.14 5.19
N ASP A 771 9.57 -58.34 4.62
CA ASP A 771 10.89 -58.82 4.22
C ASP A 771 11.82 -59.01 5.44
N GLU A 772 12.78 -59.92 5.31
CA GLU A 772 13.83 -60.12 6.31
C GLU A 772 14.76 -58.90 6.38
N PHE A 773 15.20 -58.56 7.59
CA PHE A 773 16.19 -57.51 7.79
C PHE A 773 17.57 -57.99 7.34
N GLU A 774 18.22 -57.15 6.52
CA GLU A 774 19.61 -57.29 6.14
C GLU A 774 20.48 -56.37 7.00
N MET A 775 21.63 -56.87 7.46
CA MET A 775 22.63 -56.05 8.16
C MET A 775 23.29 -55.08 7.18
N LEU A 776 23.10 -53.78 7.36
CA LEU A 776 23.67 -52.75 6.49
C LEU A 776 24.94 -52.14 7.06
N PHE A 777 25.01 -52.03 8.39
CA PHE A 777 26.15 -51.43 9.07
C PHE A 777 26.28 -52.03 10.49
N ASP A 778 27.48 -52.49 10.86
CA ASP A 778 27.73 -53.07 12.19
C ASP A 778 28.91 -52.36 12.86
N ARG A 779 28.62 -51.73 13.99
CA ARG A 779 29.56 -51.07 14.91
C ARG A 779 29.34 -51.55 16.33
N SER A 780 29.06 -52.82 16.54
CA SER A 780 28.93 -53.36 17.89
C SER A 780 30.21 -53.26 18.72
N ASP A 781 31.37 -53.36 18.06
CA ASP A 781 32.70 -53.16 18.65
C ASP A 781 33.21 -51.72 18.49
N ASN A 782 32.32 -50.71 18.46
CA ASN A 782 32.72 -49.32 18.23
C ASN A 782 33.73 -48.83 19.29
N THR A 783 34.66 -47.99 18.83
CA THR A 783 35.67 -47.32 19.65
C THR A 783 35.65 -45.80 19.49
N ASP A 784 34.77 -45.27 18.63
CA ASP A 784 34.61 -43.84 18.40
C ASP A 784 33.48 -43.27 19.28
N GLY A 785 33.84 -42.47 20.27
CA GLY A 785 32.92 -41.84 21.21
C GLY A 785 32.35 -40.51 20.72
N SER A 786 32.60 -40.07 19.48
CA SER A 786 32.04 -38.82 18.97
C SER A 786 30.51 -38.80 18.97
N ARG A 787 29.95 -37.63 19.32
CA ARG A 787 28.50 -37.36 19.35
C ARG A 787 27.83 -37.73 18.03
N VAL A 788 28.45 -37.39 16.91
CA VAL A 788 27.94 -37.67 15.56
C VAL A 788 28.71 -38.85 14.97
N GLN A 789 28.02 -39.95 14.78
CA GLN A 789 28.54 -41.13 14.08
C GLN A 789 28.12 -41.09 12.62
N THR A 790 29.05 -41.37 11.70
CA THR A 790 28.77 -41.39 10.26
C THR A 790 29.14 -42.71 9.63
N GLY A 791 28.44 -43.09 8.56
CA GLY A 791 28.76 -44.28 7.79
C GLY A 791 28.12 -44.28 6.41
N THR A 792 28.69 -45.07 5.49
CA THR A 792 28.19 -45.25 4.12
C THR A 792 27.63 -46.66 3.99
N PHE A 793 26.46 -46.81 3.37
CA PHE A 793 25.85 -48.11 3.11
C PHE A 793 26.54 -48.82 1.94
N GLY A 794 26.51 -50.15 1.94
CA GLY A 794 27.07 -50.99 0.87
C GLY A 794 26.26 -50.93 -0.44
N THR A 795 26.90 -51.25 -1.56
CA THR A 795 26.40 -51.00 -2.93
C THR A 795 25.27 -51.90 -3.46
N ASN A 796 24.58 -52.70 -2.63
CA ASN A 796 23.71 -53.78 -3.11
C ASN A 796 22.26 -53.73 -2.59
N GLY A 797 21.52 -52.66 -2.88
CA GLY A 797 20.05 -52.72 -2.81
C GLY A 797 19.38 -51.40 -2.47
N THR A 798 18.05 -51.42 -2.58
CA THR A 798 17.14 -50.37 -2.13
C THR A 798 16.48 -50.77 -0.81
N TYR A 799 16.19 -49.82 0.06
CA TYR A 799 15.57 -50.06 1.38
C TYR A 799 14.48 -49.03 1.68
N ARG A 800 13.43 -49.47 2.39
CA ARG A 800 12.33 -48.61 2.87
C ARG A 800 12.31 -48.50 4.38
N TYR A 801 12.62 -49.59 5.08
CA TYR A 801 12.65 -49.63 6.54
C TYR A 801 14.10 -49.71 7.00
N LEU A 802 14.48 -48.84 7.93
CA LEU A 802 15.80 -48.83 8.56
C LEU A 802 15.64 -48.95 10.07
N LYS A 803 16.44 -49.81 10.69
CA LYS A 803 16.36 -50.13 12.12
C LYS A 803 17.74 -49.97 12.76
N VAL A 804 17.83 -49.06 13.72
CA VAL A 804 19.00 -48.83 14.56
C VAL A 804 18.88 -49.67 15.83
N ILE A 805 19.91 -50.43 16.19
CA ILE A 805 19.97 -51.30 17.36
C ILE A 805 21.16 -50.86 18.20
N LEU A 806 20.98 -50.54 19.48
CA LEU A 806 22.07 -50.14 20.37
C LEU A 806 22.61 -51.35 21.13
N THR A 807 23.86 -51.75 20.86
CA THR A 807 24.44 -53.04 21.26
C THR A 807 25.48 -52.92 22.38
N LYS A 808 25.94 -51.71 22.72
CA LYS A 808 26.87 -51.44 23.83
C LYS A 808 26.71 -50.01 24.35
N PHE A 809 26.76 -49.83 25.68
CA PHE A 809 26.77 -48.52 26.34
C PHE A 809 28.19 -47.92 26.44
N PRO A 810 28.31 -46.57 26.48
CA PRO A 810 29.58 -45.86 26.69
C PRO A 810 30.00 -45.80 28.18
N GLY A 811 29.25 -46.42 29.10
CA GLY A 811 29.58 -46.40 30.52
C GLY A 811 28.57 -47.16 31.41
N TYR A 812 28.70 -46.96 32.72
CA TYR A 812 27.76 -47.47 33.72
C TYR A 812 26.77 -46.34 34.04
N ASP A 813 25.46 -46.55 33.82
CA ASP A 813 24.34 -45.58 33.98
C ASP A 813 23.89 -44.86 32.69
N TYR A 814 23.60 -45.63 31.64
CA TYR A 814 22.98 -45.15 30.40
C TYR A 814 21.72 -45.95 30.07
N TRP A 815 20.77 -45.28 29.42
CA TRP A 815 19.59 -45.90 28.80
C TRP A 815 19.72 -45.80 27.27
N PRO A 816 19.27 -46.79 26.48
CA PRO A 816 19.40 -46.76 25.03
C PRO A 816 18.68 -45.55 24.45
N GLY A 817 19.40 -44.69 23.74
CA GLY A 817 18.82 -43.51 23.12
C GLY A 817 19.79 -42.77 22.21
N PHE A 818 19.22 -41.96 21.32
CA PHE A 818 19.96 -41.06 20.45
C PHE A 818 19.06 -39.87 20.05
N ALA A 819 19.70 -38.76 19.71
CA ALA A 819 19.06 -37.49 19.38
C ALA A 819 18.47 -37.48 17.95
N GLU A 820 19.22 -37.96 16.95
CA GLU A 820 18.77 -37.89 15.56
C GLU A 820 19.38 -39.02 14.72
N PHE A 821 18.60 -39.60 13.81
CA PHE A 821 19.09 -40.50 12.75
C PHE A 821 18.75 -39.93 11.37
N LYS A 822 19.79 -39.49 10.66
CA LYS A 822 19.68 -38.90 9.32
C LYS A 822 20.14 -39.90 8.27
N VAL A 823 19.43 -39.98 7.15
CA VAL A 823 19.78 -40.88 6.05
C VAL A 823 19.63 -40.19 4.71
N TYR A 824 20.56 -40.45 3.79
CA TYR A 824 20.66 -39.75 2.50
C TYR A 824 20.67 -40.73 1.33
N GLU A 825 20.08 -40.34 0.19
CA GLU A 825 20.01 -41.15 -1.03
C GLU A 825 21.32 -41.07 -1.81
N LYS A 826 21.63 -42.11 -2.58
CA LYS A 826 22.73 -42.16 -3.52
C LYS A 826 22.38 -41.40 -4.79
N ALA A 827 23.24 -40.44 -5.14
CA ALA A 827 23.13 -39.72 -6.39
C ALA A 827 23.19 -40.70 -7.58
N ALA A 828 22.27 -40.54 -8.54
CA ALA A 828 22.30 -41.31 -9.78
C ALA A 828 23.66 -41.13 -10.50
N PRO A 829 24.25 -42.19 -11.09
CA PRO A 829 25.48 -42.05 -11.86
C PRO A 829 25.26 -41.07 -13.02
N GLU A 830 26.18 -40.12 -13.15
CA GLU A 830 26.13 -39.07 -14.17
C GLU A 830 26.50 -39.69 -15.54
N GLU A 831 25.55 -39.74 -16.49
CA GLU A 831 25.89 -39.91 -17.90
C GLU A 831 26.71 -38.70 -18.35
N ILE A 832 27.77 -38.91 -19.12
CA ILE A 832 28.60 -37.84 -19.70
C ILE A 832 28.06 -37.58 -21.11
N PRO A 833 27.17 -36.59 -21.31
CA PRO A 833 26.61 -36.32 -22.63
C PRO A 833 27.69 -35.73 -23.55
N PRO A 834 27.62 -35.99 -24.86
CA PRO A 834 28.39 -35.21 -25.82
C PRO A 834 27.94 -33.74 -25.73
N THR A 835 28.89 -32.82 -25.67
CA THR A 835 28.67 -31.37 -25.61
C THR A 835 29.05 -30.67 -26.92
N GLY A 836 29.76 -31.35 -27.82
CA GLY A 836 30.15 -30.77 -29.09
C GLY A 836 30.61 -31.80 -30.11
N ILE A 837 30.61 -31.38 -31.37
CA ILE A 837 31.22 -32.10 -32.48
C ILE A 837 31.94 -31.07 -33.36
N THR A 838 33.13 -31.39 -33.84
CA THR A 838 33.89 -30.55 -34.78
C THR A 838 34.34 -31.36 -35.98
N LEU A 839 34.56 -30.69 -37.12
CA LEU A 839 35.18 -31.27 -38.31
C LEU A 839 36.60 -30.74 -38.49
N ASN A 840 37.44 -31.52 -39.18
CA ASN A 840 38.80 -31.11 -39.55
C ASN A 840 38.87 -29.95 -40.56
N GLN A 841 37.77 -29.59 -41.23
CA GLN A 841 37.65 -28.43 -42.12
C GLN A 841 36.19 -28.02 -42.32
N GLU A 842 35.93 -26.71 -42.45
CA GLU A 842 34.59 -26.12 -42.60
C GLU A 842 34.23 -25.84 -44.07
N GLU A 843 35.23 -25.80 -44.95
CA GLU A 843 35.05 -25.60 -46.40
C GLU A 843 36.04 -26.44 -47.21
N ALA A 844 35.65 -26.85 -48.41
CA ALA A 844 36.55 -27.50 -49.37
C ALA A 844 36.18 -27.19 -50.82
N LEU A 845 37.19 -27.10 -51.69
CA LEU A 845 37.02 -26.85 -53.13
C LEU A 845 37.54 -28.05 -53.93
N LEU A 846 36.65 -28.63 -54.76
CA LEU A 846 36.98 -29.71 -55.68
C LEU A 846 36.85 -29.20 -57.12
N THR A 847 37.93 -29.25 -57.89
CA THR A 847 38.02 -28.55 -59.20
C THR A 847 38.03 -29.51 -60.39
N LYS A 848 37.96 -30.81 -60.11
CA LYS A 848 37.98 -31.88 -61.12
C LYS A 848 36.83 -32.85 -60.88
N ALA A 849 36.24 -33.36 -61.96
CA ALA A 849 35.23 -34.40 -61.86
C ALA A 849 35.80 -35.68 -61.18
N ASN A 850 35.06 -36.25 -60.22
CA ASN A 850 35.42 -37.41 -59.40
C ASN A 850 36.58 -37.22 -58.40
N GLU A 851 36.96 -35.99 -58.09
CA GLU A 851 37.88 -35.69 -56.99
C GLU A 851 37.25 -36.06 -55.62
N THR A 852 38.04 -36.57 -54.67
CA THR A 852 37.55 -37.03 -53.36
C THR A 852 38.24 -36.32 -52.19
N LEU A 853 37.54 -36.20 -51.06
CA LEU A 853 37.97 -35.51 -49.83
C LEU A 853 37.58 -36.34 -48.59
N GLN A 854 38.48 -36.50 -47.61
CA GLN A 854 38.15 -37.12 -46.31
C GLN A 854 37.81 -36.05 -45.27
N LEU A 855 36.67 -36.21 -44.58
CA LEU A 855 36.32 -35.45 -43.39
C LEU A 855 36.44 -36.32 -42.14
N GLU A 856 36.92 -35.74 -41.05
CA GLU A 856 37.06 -36.40 -39.74
C GLU A 856 36.23 -35.62 -38.71
N ALA A 857 35.46 -36.33 -37.89
CA ALA A 857 34.61 -35.75 -36.84
C ALA A 857 35.13 -36.09 -35.44
N VAL A 858 35.19 -35.10 -34.55
CA VAL A 858 35.61 -35.26 -33.15
C VAL A 858 34.48 -34.86 -32.22
N VAL A 859 34.01 -35.78 -31.37
CA VAL A 859 32.98 -35.54 -30.34
C VAL A 859 33.66 -35.17 -29.01
N THR A 860 33.18 -34.11 -28.36
CA THR A 860 33.68 -33.61 -27.07
C THR A 860 32.61 -33.75 -25.97
N PRO A 861 32.99 -34.00 -24.70
CA PRO A 861 34.34 -34.37 -24.27
C PRO A 861 34.72 -35.79 -24.75
N GLU A 862 36.01 -36.12 -24.76
CA GLU A 862 36.50 -37.40 -25.32
C GLU A 862 35.92 -38.64 -24.61
N ASN A 863 35.54 -38.48 -23.34
CA ASN A 863 34.88 -39.50 -22.51
C ASN A 863 33.35 -39.44 -22.55
N ALA A 864 32.74 -38.75 -23.53
CA ALA A 864 31.30 -38.81 -23.73
C ALA A 864 30.84 -40.25 -23.98
N ASP A 865 29.71 -40.63 -23.37
CA ASP A 865 29.20 -42.00 -23.43
C ASP A 865 28.64 -42.37 -24.82
N ASN A 866 28.17 -41.39 -25.59
CA ASN A 866 27.73 -41.54 -26.99
C ASN A 866 28.64 -40.75 -27.94
N ARG A 867 29.36 -41.47 -28.82
CA ARG A 867 30.28 -40.90 -29.81
C ARG A 867 29.98 -41.32 -31.24
N ASN A 868 28.81 -41.91 -31.51
CA ASN A 868 28.44 -42.37 -32.84
C ASN A 868 28.10 -41.17 -33.74
N VAL A 869 28.63 -41.14 -34.97
CA VAL A 869 28.44 -40.03 -35.92
C VAL A 869 27.76 -40.53 -37.20
N ILE A 870 26.73 -39.83 -37.65
CA ILE A 870 26.00 -40.06 -38.89
C ILE A 870 26.33 -38.95 -39.89
N TRP A 871 26.65 -39.33 -41.13
CA TRP A 871 27.01 -38.41 -42.20
C TRP A 871 25.90 -38.24 -43.23
N GLU A 872 25.65 -37.01 -43.66
CA GLU A 872 24.72 -36.67 -44.74
C GLU A 872 25.28 -35.59 -45.67
N SER A 873 24.79 -35.55 -46.92
CA SER A 873 25.10 -34.49 -47.88
C SER A 873 23.81 -33.80 -48.30
N SER A 874 23.79 -32.48 -48.29
CA SER A 874 22.63 -31.68 -48.71
C SER A 874 22.32 -31.84 -50.21
N ASN A 875 23.29 -32.29 -51.01
CA ASN A 875 23.14 -32.57 -52.43
C ASN A 875 24.14 -33.64 -52.91
N GLN A 876 23.69 -34.90 -52.88
CA GLN A 876 24.46 -36.08 -53.32
C GLN A 876 24.85 -36.03 -54.81
N ASP A 877 24.14 -35.27 -55.65
CA ASP A 877 24.44 -35.11 -57.08
C ASP A 877 25.56 -34.08 -57.34
N VAL A 878 25.92 -33.27 -56.35
CA VAL A 878 27.03 -32.30 -56.39
C VAL A 878 28.25 -32.85 -55.68
N ALA A 879 28.09 -33.29 -54.41
CA ALA A 879 29.13 -33.96 -53.65
C ALA A 879 28.52 -35.07 -52.77
N ALA A 880 28.91 -36.33 -52.99
CA ALA A 880 28.36 -37.48 -52.27
C ALA A 880 29.27 -37.90 -51.11
N VAL A 881 28.71 -38.15 -49.91
CA VAL A 881 29.45 -38.60 -48.70
C VAL A 881 28.99 -39.99 -48.25
N ASN A 882 29.92 -40.84 -47.80
CA ASN A 882 29.62 -42.14 -47.16
C ASN A 882 29.68 -42.04 -45.62
N GLN A 883 29.32 -43.11 -44.90
CA GLN A 883 29.32 -43.11 -43.43
C GLN A 883 30.74 -43.12 -42.81
N GLU A 884 31.77 -43.33 -43.62
CA GLU A 884 33.17 -43.15 -43.21
C GLU A 884 33.67 -41.69 -43.39
N GLY A 885 32.82 -40.74 -43.82
CA GLY A 885 33.17 -39.33 -43.99
C GLY A 885 33.94 -38.99 -45.28
N VAL A 886 33.97 -39.89 -46.27
CA VAL A 886 34.60 -39.68 -47.58
C VAL A 886 33.62 -39.00 -48.54
N VAL A 887 33.95 -37.80 -48.99
CA VAL A 887 33.19 -36.97 -49.93
C VAL A 887 33.74 -37.12 -51.36
N SER A 888 32.88 -37.13 -52.39
CA SER A 888 33.26 -37.28 -53.80
C SER A 888 32.52 -36.31 -54.74
N ALA A 889 33.27 -35.55 -55.55
CA ALA A 889 32.75 -34.53 -56.47
C ALA A 889 32.06 -35.11 -57.71
N LYS A 890 30.86 -34.61 -58.02
CA LYS A 890 30.00 -35.12 -59.11
C LYS A 890 29.68 -34.06 -60.17
N ALA A 891 29.28 -32.85 -59.79
CA ALA A 891 28.89 -31.78 -60.71
C ALA A 891 29.13 -30.40 -60.10
N ASN A 892 29.21 -29.35 -60.92
CA ASN A 892 29.38 -27.98 -60.43
C ASN A 892 28.26 -27.55 -59.49
N GLY A 893 28.64 -26.87 -58.43
CA GLY A 893 27.72 -26.38 -57.42
C GLY A 893 28.31 -26.52 -56.03
N THR A 894 27.49 -26.28 -55.02
CA THR A 894 27.90 -26.40 -53.63
C THR A 894 27.01 -27.41 -52.93
N SER A 895 27.58 -28.26 -52.09
CA SER A 895 26.88 -29.17 -51.19
C SER A 895 27.43 -29.00 -49.78
N VAL A 896 26.56 -29.05 -48.77
CA VAL A 896 26.96 -29.07 -47.37
C VAL A 896 26.99 -30.51 -46.88
N ILE A 897 28.11 -30.92 -46.34
CA ILE A 897 28.30 -32.23 -45.70
C ILE A 897 28.13 -32.05 -44.20
N THR A 898 27.22 -32.81 -43.59
CA THR A 898 26.90 -32.70 -42.16
C THR A 898 27.24 -33.98 -41.43
N ALA A 899 28.00 -33.86 -40.34
CA ALA A 899 28.21 -34.90 -39.35
C ALA A 899 27.30 -34.62 -38.14
N THR A 900 26.48 -35.58 -37.73
CA THR A 900 25.56 -35.47 -36.59
C THR A 900 25.89 -36.55 -35.56
N VAL A 901 25.97 -36.21 -34.27
CA VAL A 901 26.07 -37.25 -33.22
C VAL A 901 24.71 -37.95 -33.09
N GLU A 902 24.69 -39.27 -33.28
CA GLU A 902 23.48 -40.09 -33.32
C GLU A 902 22.59 -39.87 -32.08
N GLY A 903 21.32 -39.53 -32.30
CA GLY A 903 20.36 -39.27 -31.21
C GLY A 903 20.43 -37.88 -30.58
N THR A 904 21.22 -36.94 -31.13
CA THR A 904 21.34 -35.56 -30.63
C THR A 904 21.20 -34.52 -31.75
N ASP A 905 21.05 -33.24 -31.38
CA ASP A 905 21.07 -32.10 -32.33
C ASP A 905 22.49 -31.56 -32.60
N LEU A 906 23.54 -32.18 -32.05
CA LEU A 906 24.92 -31.74 -32.23
C LEU A 906 25.39 -32.07 -33.66
N LYS A 907 25.74 -31.01 -34.39
CA LYS A 907 26.15 -31.09 -35.80
C LYS A 907 27.39 -30.27 -36.08
N ALA A 908 28.22 -30.77 -36.97
CA ALA A 908 29.28 -30.01 -37.60
C ALA A 908 29.19 -30.16 -39.12
N THR A 909 29.43 -29.07 -39.84
CA THR A 909 29.18 -28.99 -41.27
C THR A 909 30.41 -28.54 -42.04
N CYS A 910 30.58 -29.07 -43.25
CA CYS A 910 31.60 -28.64 -44.20
C CYS A 910 30.94 -28.25 -45.53
N GLN A 911 31.15 -27.03 -46.01
CA GLN A 911 30.66 -26.58 -47.31
C GLN A 911 31.63 -27.00 -48.42
N VAL A 912 31.23 -27.95 -49.25
CA VAL A 912 32.01 -28.47 -50.38
C VAL A 912 31.54 -27.82 -51.67
N THR A 913 32.41 -27.03 -52.30
CA THR A 913 32.16 -26.39 -53.59
C THR A 913 32.88 -27.15 -54.71
N VAL A 914 32.17 -27.45 -55.79
CA VAL A 914 32.68 -28.12 -56.99
C VAL A 914 32.67 -27.12 -58.15
N GLU A 915 33.83 -26.82 -58.74
CA GLU A 915 33.98 -25.83 -59.82
C GLU A 915 34.75 -26.37 -61.05
N ILE A 916 34.03 -26.61 -62.14
CA ILE A 916 34.52 -27.06 -63.45
C ILE A 916 34.17 -25.94 -64.50
N PRO A 917 35.11 -25.14 -65.03
CA PRO A 917 34.82 -23.79 -65.58
C PRO A 917 34.18 -23.63 -67.01
N ALA A 918 33.46 -22.49 -67.25
CA ALA A 918 32.95 -21.88 -68.54
C ALA A 918 32.78 -20.29 -68.49
N PRO A 919 32.55 -19.47 -69.58
CA PRO A 919 32.91 -17.99 -69.71
C PRO A 919 31.85 -16.83 -69.45
N VAL A 920 32.25 -15.51 -69.38
CA VAL A 920 31.62 -14.27 -68.71
C VAL A 920 31.18 -13.04 -69.61
N ILE A 921 30.15 -12.23 -69.22
CA ILE A 921 29.44 -11.03 -69.86
C ILE A 921 29.20 -9.83 -68.86
N PRO A 922 29.38 -8.52 -69.21
CA PRO A 922 29.27 -7.36 -68.26
C PRO A 922 27.92 -6.58 -68.18
N VAL A 923 27.73 -5.74 -67.13
CA VAL A 923 26.54 -4.88 -66.85
C VAL A 923 26.58 -3.51 -67.54
N SER A 924 25.44 -3.00 -68.02
CA SER A 924 25.29 -1.68 -68.66
C SER A 924 24.48 -0.63 -67.86
N LYS A 925 23.53 -1.01 -66.97
CA LYS A 925 22.63 -0.07 -66.25
C LYS A 925 22.05 -0.67 -64.96
N VAL A 926 21.74 0.18 -63.96
CA VAL A 926 20.93 -0.16 -62.77
C VAL A 926 19.81 0.90 -62.55
N GLU A 927 18.60 0.46 -62.20
CA GLU A 927 17.44 1.32 -61.88
C GLU A 927 16.70 0.82 -60.63
N LEU A 928 16.00 1.71 -59.93
CA LEU A 928 15.13 1.37 -58.79
C LEU A 928 13.65 1.42 -59.20
N ASP A 929 12.85 0.52 -58.65
CA ASP A 929 11.40 0.48 -58.82
C ASP A 929 10.67 1.66 -58.15
N LYS A 930 11.26 2.22 -57.08
CA LYS A 930 10.80 3.43 -56.40
C LYS A 930 11.90 4.48 -56.36
N THR A 931 11.55 5.72 -56.70
CA THR A 931 12.47 6.87 -56.65
C THR A 931 12.19 7.81 -55.49
N ALA A 932 11.08 7.65 -54.77
CA ALA A 932 10.78 8.37 -53.54
C ALA A 932 9.82 7.60 -52.60
N VAL A 933 9.97 7.78 -51.28
CA VAL A 933 9.20 7.11 -50.23
C VAL A 933 8.94 8.11 -49.08
N THR A 934 7.78 8.04 -48.43
CA THR A 934 7.49 8.75 -47.17
C THR A 934 7.08 7.75 -46.11
N LEU A 935 7.69 7.82 -44.92
CA LEU A 935 7.42 6.95 -43.76
C LEU A 935 6.92 7.84 -42.61
N THR A 936 5.88 7.40 -41.92
CA THR A 936 5.15 8.19 -40.90
C THR A 936 5.04 7.52 -39.55
N LYS A 937 5.52 6.27 -39.41
CA LYS A 937 5.55 5.54 -38.14
C LYS A 937 6.97 5.05 -37.83
N ALA A 938 7.33 5.03 -36.54
CA ALA A 938 8.59 4.44 -36.10
C ALA A 938 8.59 2.94 -36.45
N GLY A 939 9.71 2.44 -36.98
CA GLY A 939 9.83 1.05 -37.43
C GLY A 939 9.12 0.73 -38.75
N GLU A 940 8.46 1.69 -39.40
CA GLU A 940 7.84 1.47 -40.72
C GLU A 940 8.92 1.10 -41.76
N ARG A 941 8.67 0.01 -42.50
CA ARG A 941 9.61 -0.52 -43.50
C ARG A 941 9.02 -0.46 -44.90
N VAL A 942 9.87 -0.19 -45.89
CA VAL A 942 9.48 -0.26 -47.31
C VAL A 942 10.56 -0.92 -48.14
N GLN A 943 10.16 -1.91 -48.92
CA GLN A 943 11.05 -2.55 -49.88
C GLN A 943 11.23 -1.66 -51.13
N ILE A 944 12.47 -1.53 -51.59
CA ILE A 944 12.83 -1.13 -52.95
C ILE A 944 13.58 -2.27 -53.65
N LYS A 945 13.53 -2.30 -54.97
CA LYS A 945 14.15 -3.32 -55.81
C LYS A 945 15.00 -2.68 -56.90
N ALA A 946 16.25 -3.13 -57.01
CA ALA A 946 17.15 -2.75 -58.10
C ALA A 946 17.01 -3.70 -59.30
N VAL A 947 17.01 -3.15 -60.51
CA VAL A 947 16.95 -3.89 -61.77
C VAL A 947 18.20 -3.59 -62.61
N VAL A 948 18.96 -4.64 -62.94
CA VAL A 948 20.22 -4.55 -63.69
C VAL A 948 20.04 -5.00 -65.16
N SER A 949 20.60 -4.24 -66.10
CA SER A 949 20.59 -4.55 -67.54
C SER A 949 22.01 -4.66 -68.13
N PRO A 950 22.27 -5.53 -69.13
CA PRO A 950 21.32 -6.49 -69.70
C PRO A 950 21.04 -7.66 -68.73
N GLN A 951 19.89 -8.32 -68.88
CA GLN A 951 19.48 -9.41 -67.99
C GLN A 951 20.38 -10.66 -68.04
N ASN A 952 21.34 -10.76 -68.96
CA ASN A 952 22.30 -11.86 -69.03
C ASN A 952 23.72 -11.44 -68.60
N ALA A 953 23.88 -10.28 -67.95
CA ALA A 953 25.15 -9.93 -67.33
C ALA A 953 25.56 -10.98 -66.30
N THR A 954 26.84 -11.33 -66.29
CA THR A 954 27.41 -12.40 -65.48
C THR A 954 27.62 -12.02 -64.02
N ASP A 955 27.68 -10.72 -63.69
CA ASP A 955 27.59 -10.24 -62.30
C ASP A 955 26.51 -9.15 -62.22
N LYS A 956 25.36 -9.47 -61.60
CA LYS A 956 24.22 -8.55 -61.43
C LYS A 956 24.16 -7.96 -60.03
N THR A 957 25.21 -8.10 -59.24
CA THR A 957 25.20 -7.75 -57.83
C THR A 957 25.06 -6.23 -57.67
N VAL A 958 24.13 -5.81 -56.81
CA VAL A 958 23.86 -4.42 -56.46
C VAL A 958 23.97 -4.28 -54.95
N SER A 959 24.67 -3.26 -54.48
CA SER A 959 24.75 -2.88 -53.08
C SER A 959 23.89 -1.65 -52.81
N PHE A 960 23.27 -1.60 -51.63
CA PHE A 960 22.49 -0.46 -51.16
C PHE A 960 23.21 0.26 -50.03
N ARG A 961 23.03 1.59 -49.95
CA ARG A 961 23.46 2.36 -48.79
C ARG A 961 22.54 3.56 -48.55
N SER A 962 22.44 3.98 -47.29
CA SER A 962 21.80 5.24 -46.91
C SER A 962 22.83 6.37 -46.83
N THR A 963 22.45 7.58 -47.22
CA THR A 963 23.31 8.76 -47.01
C THR A 963 23.28 9.28 -45.57
N ASP A 964 22.28 8.90 -44.77
CA ASP A 964 22.19 9.18 -43.33
C ASP A 964 21.38 8.07 -42.64
N SER A 965 22.09 7.08 -42.09
CA SER A 965 21.48 5.94 -41.40
C SER A 965 20.72 6.33 -40.13
N ARG A 966 20.91 7.55 -39.60
CA ARG A 966 20.15 8.04 -38.44
C ARG A 966 18.72 8.46 -38.82
N VAL A 967 18.45 8.68 -40.11
CA VAL A 967 17.12 9.01 -40.64
C VAL A 967 16.42 7.76 -41.15
N ALA A 968 17.09 6.98 -42.00
CA ALA A 968 16.59 5.67 -42.43
C ALA A 968 17.76 4.75 -42.81
N THR A 969 17.66 3.47 -42.45
CA THR A 969 18.61 2.42 -42.85
C THR A 969 18.10 1.67 -44.07
N VAL A 970 18.99 0.96 -44.77
CA VAL A 970 18.64 0.05 -45.86
C VAL A 970 19.50 -1.21 -45.74
N ASP A 971 18.90 -2.39 -45.85
CA ASP A 971 19.64 -3.65 -45.84
C ASP A 971 20.13 -4.08 -47.23
N ALA A 972 20.86 -5.19 -47.30
CA ALA A 972 21.39 -5.74 -48.55
C ALA A 972 20.29 -6.14 -49.56
N SER A 973 19.06 -6.38 -49.11
CA SER A 973 17.92 -6.70 -49.97
C SER A 973 17.26 -5.46 -50.58
N GLY A 974 17.53 -4.27 -50.04
CA GLY A 974 16.85 -3.02 -50.38
C GLY A 974 15.65 -2.71 -49.48
N MET A 975 15.54 -3.31 -48.29
CA MET A 975 14.50 -2.96 -47.31
C MET A 975 14.91 -1.70 -46.56
N ILE A 976 14.16 -0.62 -46.73
CA ILE A 976 14.37 0.66 -46.04
C ILE A 976 13.59 0.63 -44.72
N SER A 977 14.23 1.01 -43.61
CA SER A 977 13.57 1.14 -42.30
C SER A 977 13.68 2.57 -41.77
N ALA A 978 12.57 3.14 -41.29
CA ALA A 978 12.56 4.46 -40.64
C ALA A 978 13.30 4.40 -39.29
N VAL A 979 14.26 5.31 -39.08
CA VAL A 979 15.04 5.44 -37.83
C VAL A 979 14.75 6.77 -37.14
N GLY A 980 14.76 7.89 -37.86
CA GLY A 980 14.58 9.23 -37.29
C GLY A 980 13.99 10.22 -38.28
N ASN A 981 13.38 11.30 -37.78
CA ASN A 981 12.75 12.31 -38.61
C ASN A 981 13.75 13.05 -39.50
N GLY A 982 13.48 13.14 -40.80
CA GLY A 982 14.38 13.79 -41.75
C GLY A 982 14.19 13.36 -43.20
N LYS A 983 15.05 13.88 -44.08
CA LYS A 983 15.12 13.49 -45.49
C LYS A 983 16.47 12.86 -45.78
N VAL A 984 16.47 11.72 -46.46
CA VAL A 984 17.68 10.96 -46.77
C VAL A 984 17.57 10.29 -48.14
N ASP A 985 18.70 10.09 -48.82
CA ASP A 985 18.74 9.36 -50.10
C ASP A 985 19.26 7.94 -49.87
N ILE A 986 18.57 6.96 -50.45
CA ILE A 986 19.03 5.56 -50.52
C ILE A 986 19.60 5.31 -51.91
N ILE A 987 20.87 4.88 -51.97
CA ILE A 987 21.63 4.71 -53.20
C ILE A 987 21.89 3.23 -53.46
N ALA A 988 21.47 2.75 -54.63
CA ALA A 988 21.84 1.44 -55.16
C ALA A 988 23.00 1.58 -56.15
N ALA A 989 24.02 0.73 -56.05
CA ALA A 989 25.20 0.75 -56.91
C ALA A 989 25.57 -0.67 -57.38
N THR A 990 25.98 -0.83 -58.64
CA THR A 990 26.56 -2.10 -59.12
C THR A 990 27.86 -2.41 -58.37
N ARG A 991 28.25 -3.69 -58.25
CA ARG A 991 29.44 -4.12 -57.50
C ARG A 991 30.74 -3.42 -57.90
N ASP A 992 30.89 -3.10 -59.19
CA ASP A 992 32.03 -2.34 -59.72
C ASP A 992 31.94 -0.82 -59.46
N GLY A 993 30.86 -0.35 -58.85
CA GLY A 993 30.57 1.05 -58.51
C GLY A 993 30.20 1.95 -59.69
N ASN A 994 30.22 1.43 -60.92
CA ASN A 994 30.18 2.24 -62.14
C ASN A 994 28.77 2.70 -62.56
N LYS A 995 27.70 2.13 -61.99
CA LYS A 995 26.31 2.51 -62.24
C LYS A 995 25.57 2.67 -60.91
N THR A 996 24.79 3.74 -60.77
CA THR A 996 24.02 4.03 -59.55
C THR A 996 22.58 4.48 -59.83
N ALA A 997 21.69 4.27 -58.87
CA ALA A 997 20.30 4.76 -58.84
C ALA A 997 19.92 5.21 -57.42
N VAL A 998 19.01 6.19 -57.28
CA VAL A 998 18.70 6.86 -56.00
C VAL A 998 17.20 6.88 -55.71
N CYS A 999 16.82 6.60 -54.47
CA CYS A 999 15.47 6.76 -53.91
C CYS A 999 15.46 7.78 -52.76
N LYS A 1000 14.62 8.81 -52.85
CA LYS A 1000 14.51 9.87 -51.83
C LYS A 1000 13.51 9.51 -50.73
N VAL A 1001 13.95 9.39 -49.48
CA VAL A 1001 13.12 8.99 -48.34
C VAL A 1001 12.86 10.19 -47.43
N ASN A 1002 11.60 10.40 -47.04
CA ASN A 1002 11.19 11.39 -46.04
C ASN A 1002 10.53 10.68 -44.85
N VAL A 1003 11.13 10.78 -43.67
CA VAL A 1003 10.60 10.20 -42.43
C VAL A 1003 9.99 11.32 -41.58
N ALA A 1004 8.70 11.17 -41.25
CA ALA A 1004 7.90 12.14 -40.50
C ALA A 1004 7.00 11.43 -39.48
N ILE A 1005 7.64 10.91 -38.44
CA ILE A 1005 7.05 10.26 -37.26
C ILE A 1005 6.50 11.32 -36.30
N PRO A 1006 5.23 11.23 -35.87
CA PRO A 1006 4.69 12.10 -34.82
C PRO A 1006 5.48 11.95 -33.52
N VAL A 1007 6.01 13.07 -33.01
CA VAL A 1007 6.68 13.12 -31.72
C VAL A 1007 5.61 13.06 -30.63
N LYS A 1008 5.64 12.04 -29.77
CA LYS A 1008 4.69 11.87 -28.66
C LYS A 1008 4.93 12.92 -27.58
N VAL A 1009 3.88 13.25 -26.83
CA VAL A 1009 4.01 13.95 -25.56
C VAL A 1009 4.67 13.00 -24.57
N THR A 1010 5.66 13.48 -23.84
CA THR A 1010 6.34 12.77 -22.75
C THR A 1010 6.22 13.50 -21.41
N GLY A 1011 5.61 14.69 -21.41
CA GLY A 1011 5.39 15.44 -20.17
C GLY A 1011 4.73 16.79 -20.40
N ILE A 1012 4.41 17.45 -19.29
CA ILE A 1012 3.98 18.84 -19.24
C ILE A 1012 4.86 19.56 -18.21
N THR A 1013 5.41 20.72 -18.55
CA THR A 1013 5.94 21.67 -17.57
C THR A 1013 4.91 22.76 -17.28
N LEU A 1014 5.03 23.37 -16.12
CA LEU A 1014 4.16 24.42 -15.65
C LEU A 1014 5.03 25.52 -15.04
N ASP A 1015 4.78 26.78 -15.36
CA ASP A 1015 5.65 27.89 -14.94
C ASP A 1015 5.53 28.24 -13.45
N LYS A 1016 4.48 27.78 -12.75
CA LYS A 1016 4.27 28.00 -11.31
C LYS A 1016 3.48 26.84 -10.68
N THR A 1017 4.07 26.08 -9.78
CA THR A 1017 3.39 25.00 -9.05
C THR A 1017 2.60 25.49 -7.83
N ASP A 1018 2.88 26.71 -7.37
CA ASP A 1018 2.07 27.42 -6.38
C ASP A 1018 1.77 28.86 -6.84
N LEU A 1019 0.66 29.42 -6.36
CA LEU A 1019 0.30 30.80 -6.65
C LEU A 1019 -0.50 31.42 -5.51
N LYS A 1020 0.06 32.44 -4.86
CA LYS A 1020 -0.65 33.26 -3.87
C LYS A 1020 -1.31 34.49 -4.52
N ILE A 1021 -2.64 34.58 -4.46
CA ILE A 1021 -3.41 35.72 -4.97
C ILE A 1021 -4.05 36.48 -3.79
N THR A 1022 -3.61 37.72 -3.56
CA THR A 1022 -4.01 38.53 -2.40
C THR A 1022 -5.13 39.53 -2.66
N LYS A 1023 -5.84 39.39 -3.79
CA LYS A 1023 -6.94 40.28 -4.17
C LYS A 1023 -8.05 39.52 -4.89
N LYS A 1024 -9.29 39.62 -4.38
CA LYS A 1024 -10.48 39.09 -5.04
C LYS A 1024 -10.65 39.65 -6.45
N GLY A 1025 -10.93 38.78 -7.42
CA GLY A 1025 -11.11 39.11 -8.83
C GLY A 1025 -9.81 39.32 -9.61
N ALA A 1026 -8.65 39.25 -8.96
CA ALA A 1026 -7.38 39.25 -9.69
C ALA A 1026 -7.28 38.00 -10.56
N SER A 1027 -6.64 38.15 -11.72
CA SER A 1027 -6.38 37.04 -12.63
C SER A 1027 -4.90 36.94 -12.93
N VAL A 1028 -4.40 35.72 -13.03
CA VAL A 1028 -3.00 35.39 -13.31
C VAL A 1028 -2.97 34.37 -14.44
N GLN A 1029 -2.02 34.51 -15.35
CA GLN A 1029 -1.80 33.52 -16.41
C GLN A 1029 -0.87 32.43 -15.87
N LEU A 1030 -1.34 31.18 -15.91
CA LEU A 1030 -0.53 29.99 -15.70
C LEU A 1030 -0.14 29.43 -17.07
N ASN A 1031 1.14 29.27 -17.32
CA ASN A 1031 1.68 28.83 -18.59
C ASN A 1031 2.13 27.38 -18.45
N ALA A 1032 1.65 26.53 -19.36
CA ALA A 1032 2.07 25.15 -19.47
C ALA A 1032 2.76 24.93 -20.81
N GLN A 1033 3.79 24.09 -20.84
CA GLN A 1033 4.43 23.66 -22.07
C GLN A 1033 4.41 22.13 -22.16
N VAL A 1034 4.12 21.63 -23.35
CA VAL A 1034 4.17 20.20 -23.66
C VAL A 1034 5.62 19.81 -23.96
N ILE A 1035 6.08 18.72 -23.36
CA ILE A 1035 7.42 18.14 -23.53
C ILE A 1035 7.32 16.90 -24.44
N PRO A 1036 8.25 16.71 -25.39
CA PRO A 1036 9.17 17.71 -25.89
C PRO A 1036 8.41 18.82 -26.64
N ALA A 1037 9.00 20.02 -26.76
CA ALA A 1037 8.33 21.18 -27.36
C ALA A 1037 7.93 20.99 -28.84
N ASN A 1038 8.47 19.99 -29.53
CA ASN A 1038 8.12 19.60 -30.90
C ASN A 1038 7.10 18.43 -30.96
N ALA A 1039 6.46 18.06 -29.84
CA ALA A 1039 5.38 17.08 -29.81
C ALA A 1039 4.28 17.42 -30.83
N SER A 1040 3.72 16.39 -31.45
CA SER A 1040 2.76 16.54 -32.55
C SER A 1040 1.35 16.86 -32.07
N GLU A 1041 0.98 16.42 -30.85
CA GLU A 1041 -0.25 16.82 -30.16
C GLU A 1041 0.13 17.72 -28.98
N LYS A 1042 -0.40 18.95 -28.94
CA LYS A 1042 -0.06 19.97 -27.93
C LYS A 1042 -1.26 20.47 -27.15
N THR A 1043 -2.42 19.88 -27.36
CA THR A 1043 -3.66 20.32 -26.73
C THR A 1043 -3.62 20.02 -25.24
N LEU A 1044 -3.97 21.02 -24.44
CA LEU A 1044 -4.03 20.95 -22.99
C LEU A 1044 -5.46 21.22 -22.51
N THR A 1045 -5.89 20.45 -21.53
CA THR A 1045 -7.15 20.68 -20.81
C THR A 1045 -6.85 21.19 -19.42
N TRP A 1046 -7.67 22.13 -18.94
CA TRP A 1046 -7.49 22.79 -17.65
C TRP A 1046 -8.74 22.60 -16.81
N SER A 1047 -8.55 22.32 -15.53
CA SER A 1047 -9.63 22.20 -14.56
C SER A 1047 -9.22 22.78 -13.22
N SER A 1048 -10.21 23.06 -12.37
CA SER A 1048 -10.02 23.59 -11.03
C SER A 1048 -10.76 22.69 -10.06
N SER A 1049 -10.12 22.26 -8.96
CA SER A 1049 -10.76 21.47 -7.91
C SER A 1049 -11.79 22.27 -7.11
N GLN A 1050 -11.69 23.60 -7.10
CA GLN A 1050 -12.65 24.50 -6.46
C GLN A 1050 -13.00 25.65 -7.41
N PRO A 1051 -13.80 25.41 -8.48
CA PRO A 1051 -14.07 26.39 -9.55
C PRO A 1051 -14.83 27.63 -9.05
N LYS A 1052 -15.46 27.55 -7.87
CA LYS A 1052 -16.12 28.68 -7.19
C LYS A 1052 -15.16 29.51 -6.32
N THR A 1053 -13.99 28.98 -5.99
CA THR A 1053 -12.91 29.64 -5.23
C THR A 1053 -11.88 30.21 -6.18
N VAL A 1054 -11.46 29.42 -7.18
CA VAL A 1054 -10.53 29.81 -8.25
C VAL A 1054 -11.04 29.22 -9.56
N SER A 1055 -11.36 30.02 -10.57
CA SER A 1055 -11.72 29.50 -11.90
C SER A 1055 -10.49 29.50 -12.82
N VAL A 1056 -10.39 28.50 -13.70
CA VAL A 1056 -9.38 28.45 -14.76
C VAL A 1056 -10.05 28.35 -16.14
N SER A 1057 -9.51 29.06 -17.13
CA SER A 1057 -9.95 28.95 -18.53
C SER A 1057 -9.20 27.84 -19.28
N ASN A 1058 -9.66 27.52 -20.50
CA ASN A 1058 -8.99 26.57 -21.38
C ASN A 1058 -7.58 26.99 -21.84
N THR A 1059 -7.14 28.21 -21.54
CA THR A 1059 -5.78 28.68 -21.82
C THR A 1059 -4.95 28.84 -20.55
N GLY A 1060 -5.36 28.29 -19.40
CA GLY A 1060 -4.62 28.42 -18.14
C GLY A 1060 -4.74 29.79 -17.44
N LYS A 1061 -5.65 30.66 -17.90
CA LYS A 1061 -5.92 31.93 -17.17
C LYS A 1061 -6.74 31.64 -15.92
N ILE A 1062 -6.16 31.92 -14.76
CA ILE A 1062 -6.70 31.73 -13.42
C ILE A 1062 -7.38 33.02 -12.94
N THR A 1063 -8.52 32.93 -12.27
CA THR A 1063 -9.21 34.06 -11.63
C THR A 1063 -9.60 33.72 -10.20
N ALA A 1064 -9.18 34.54 -9.24
CA ALA A 1064 -9.51 34.39 -7.83
C ALA A 1064 -10.94 34.88 -7.52
N LEU A 1065 -11.80 34.01 -7.00
CA LEU A 1065 -13.22 34.31 -6.74
C LEU A 1065 -13.56 34.40 -5.25
N LYS A 1066 -12.91 33.61 -4.39
CA LYS A 1066 -13.12 33.57 -2.93
C LYS A 1066 -11.81 33.20 -2.20
N ASN A 1067 -11.67 33.61 -0.94
CA ASN A 1067 -10.63 33.09 -0.05
C ASN A 1067 -10.71 31.56 0.05
N GLY A 1068 -9.55 30.92 0.04
CA GLY A 1068 -9.42 29.47 0.05
C GLY A 1068 -8.32 29.00 -0.89
N ARG A 1069 -8.04 27.70 -0.85
CA ARG A 1069 -7.12 27.03 -1.75
C ARG A 1069 -7.90 26.34 -2.88
N SER A 1070 -7.30 26.24 -4.04
CA SER A 1070 -7.81 25.46 -5.16
C SER A 1070 -6.64 24.91 -5.95
N GLU A 1071 -6.72 23.65 -6.32
CA GLU A 1071 -5.76 23.04 -7.22
C GLU A 1071 -6.20 23.30 -8.66
N ILE A 1072 -5.31 23.83 -9.48
CA ILE A 1072 -5.51 23.98 -10.92
C ILE A 1072 -4.75 22.85 -11.61
N THR A 1073 -5.49 21.97 -12.26
CA THR A 1073 -4.94 20.81 -12.96
C THR A 1073 -4.86 21.10 -14.46
N VAL A 1074 -3.71 20.87 -15.06
CA VAL A 1074 -3.51 20.81 -16.51
C VAL A 1074 -3.24 19.37 -16.93
N LYS A 1075 -3.88 18.93 -18.01
CA LYS A 1075 -3.76 17.57 -18.52
C LYS A 1075 -3.52 17.56 -20.03
N SER A 1076 -2.65 16.66 -20.51
CA SER A 1076 -2.46 16.41 -21.94
C SER A 1076 -3.74 15.84 -22.56
N ALA A 1077 -3.93 16.03 -23.86
CA ALA A 1077 -5.16 15.58 -24.54
C ALA A 1077 -5.39 14.06 -24.50
N ASP A 1078 -4.32 13.27 -24.49
CA ASP A 1078 -4.39 11.80 -24.29
C ASP A 1078 -4.64 11.40 -22.83
N GLY A 1079 -4.55 12.34 -21.90
CA GLY A 1079 -4.77 12.11 -20.49
C GLY A 1079 -3.61 11.44 -19.76
N GLY A 1080 -2.47 11.19 -20.42
CA GLY A 1080 -1.32 10.50 -19.83
C GLY A 1080 -0.49 11.37 -18.89
N PHE A 1081 -0.52 12.70 -19.04
CA PHE A 1081 0.29 13.62 -18.24
C PHE A 1081 -0.57 14.65 -17.55
N VAL A 1082 -0.36 14.79 -16.23
CA VAL A 1082 -1.10 15.70 -15.36
C VAL A 1082 -0.10 16.53 -14.57
N LYS A 1083 -0.28 17.86 -14.54
CA LYS A 1083 0.41 18.76 -13.61
C LYS A 1083 -0.59 19.62 -12.87
N LYS A 1084 -0.21 20.02 -11.67
CA LYS A 1084 -1.09 20.70 -10.71
C LYS A 1084 -0.42 21.98 -10.23
N CYS A 1085 -1.23 22.99 -9.94
CA CYS A 1085 -0.81 24.23 -9.30
C CYS A 1085 -1.71 24.52 -8.11
N LEU A 1086 -1.14 24.64 -6.91
CA LEU A 1086 -1.88 25.04 -5.73
C LEU A 1086 -2.06 26.56 -5.71
N VAL A 1087 -3.28 27.02 -5.97
CA VAL A 1087 -3.62 28.44 -5.91
C VAL A 1087 -4.21 28.77 -4.54
N THR A 1088 -3.47 29.55 -3.75
CA THR A 1088 -3.95 30.09 -2.48
C THR A 1088 -4.48 31.50 -2.68
N VAL A 1089 -5.78 31.67 -2.52
CA VAL A 1089 -6.40 32.99 -2.49
C VAL A 1089 -6.52 33.43 -1.04
N GLU A 1090 -5.71 34.42 -0.66
CA GLU A 1090 -5.70 34.98 0.69
C GLU A 1090 -5.70 36.50 0.61
N TYR A 1091 -6.90 37.08 0.65
CA TYR A 1091 -7.10 38.51 0.82
C TYR A 1091 -7.83 38.74 2.14
N LYS A 1092 -7.55 39.86 2.82
CA LYS A 1092 -8.36 40.25 3.98
C LYS A 1092 -9.79 40.49 3.50
N ASP A 1093 -10.66 39.50 3.69
CA ASP A 1093 -12.10 39.67 3.51
C ASP A 1093 -12.49 40.89 4.36
N ALA A 1094 -13.22 41.82 3.77
CA ALA A 1094 -13.85 42.87 4.54
C ALA A 1094 -14.73 42.18 5.59
N LYS A 1095 -14.27 42.14 6.86
CA LYS A 1095 -14.88 41.48 8.02
C LYS A 1095 -16.35 41.17 7.77
N VAL A 1096 -16.71 39.88 7.63
CA VAL A 1096 -18.10 39.45 7.42
C VAL A 1096 -18.96 40.15 8.48
N LYS A 1097 -19.78 41.08 8.01
CA LYS A 1097 -20.55 41.93 8.91
C LYS A 1097 -21.58 41.06 9.62
N LYS A 1098 -21.63 41.14 10.95
CA LYS A 1098 -22.68 40.51 11.76
C LYS A 1098 -24.06 40.80 11.15
N PRO A 1099 -25.00 39.85 11.15
CA PRO A 1099 -26.29 40.04 10.52
C PRO A 1099 -26.99 41.27 11.10
N GLY A 1100 -27.65 42.02 10.22
CA GLY A 1100 -28.48 43.16 10.64
C GLY A 1100 -29.56 42.75 11.65
N LYS A 1101 -30.08 43.74 12.39
CA LYS A 1101 -31.17 43.53 13.34
C LYS A 1101 -32.36 42.86 12.67
N ILE A 1102 -32.87 41.77 13.24
CA ILE A 1102 -34.06 41.07 12.72
C ILE A 1102 -35.30 41.97 12.85
N THR A 1103 -36.07 42.11 11.77
CA THR A 1103 -37.25 42.97 11.67
C THR A 1103 -38.53 42.18 11.38
N ASN A 1104 -39.68 42.83 11.54
CA ASN A 1104 -41.02 42.23 11.33
C ASN A 1104 -41.27 40.96 12.14
N VAL A 1105 -40.72 40.88 13.35
CA VAL A 1105 -41.04 39.80 14.29
C VAL A 1105 -42.53 39.91 14.64
N LYS A 1106 -43.23 38.79 14.51
CA LYS A 1106 -44.66 38.63 14.79
C LYS A 1106 -44.85 37.42 15.70
N THR A 1107 -45.85 37.51 16.57
CA THR A 1107 -46.33 36.37 17.34
C THR A 1107 -47.78 36.08 16.96
N SER A 1108 -48.14 34.80 16.91
CA SER A 1108 -49.54 34.40 16.80
C SER A 1108 -49.82 33.22 17.73
N ALA A 1109 -50.98 33.26 18.39
CA ALA A 1109 -51.38 32.20 19.29
C ALA A 1109 -51.91 31.01 18.49
N ILE A 1110 -51.25 29.86 18.60
CA ILE A 1110 -51.67 28.64 17.90
C ILE A 1110 -52.76 27.96 18.73
N SER A 1111 -52.46 27.67 19.99
CA SER A 1111 -53.36 26.98 20.91
C SER A 1111 -53.25 27.58 22.32
N ASN A 1112 -53.80 26.87 23.31
CA ASN A 1112 -53.63 27.21 24.72
C ASN A 1112 -52.25 26.83 25.28
N ASN A 1113 -51.39 26.12 24.54
CA ASN A 1113 -50.05 25.72 25.00
C ASN A 1113 -48.90 26.09 24.06
N SER A 1114 -49.19 26.82 22.98
CA SER A 1114 -48.19 27.11 21.95
C SER A 1114 -48.39 28.43 21.21
N LEU A 1115 -47.27 29.01 20.78
CA LEU A 1115 -47.16 30.24 20.00
C LEU A 1115 -46.33 29.99 18.74
N LYS A 1116 -46.68 30.64 17.62
CA LYS A 1116 -45.80 30.78 16.45
C LYS A 1116 -45.09 32.12 16.53
N ILE A 1117 -43.78 32.11 16.40
CA ILE A 1117 -42.94 33.31 16.26
C ILE A 1117 -42.42 33.32 14.82
N SER A 1118 -42.57 34.43 14.09
CA SER A 1118 -42.14 34.53 12.68
C SER A 1118 -41.54 35.89 12.40
N TRP A 1119 -40.61 36.00 11.46
CA TRP A 1119 -39.95 37.25 11.08
C TRP A 1119 -39.68 37.33 9.58
N LYS A 1120 -39.21 38.49 9.11
CA LYS A 1120 -38.72 38.63 7.73
C LYS A 1120 -37.36 37.94 7.63
N LYS A 1121 -37.18 37.05 6.64
CA LYS A 1121 -35.89 36.40 6.36
C LYS A 1121 -34.82 37.47 6.15
N ASN A 1122 -33.72 37.37 6.90
CA ASN A 1122 -32.55 38.20 6.76
C ASN A 1122 -31.57 37.46 5.84
N LYS A 1123 -31.26 38.06 4.70
CA LYS A 1123 -30.35 37.49 3.69
C LYS A 1123 -28.90 37.34 4.18
N ASP A 1124 -28.53 38.08 5.23
CA ASP A 1124 -27.17 38.08 5.79
C ASP A 1124 -27.06 37.12 6.99
N ALA A 1125 -28.14 36.41 7.36
CA ALA A 1125 -28.16 35.47 8.48
C ALA A 1125 -28.29 34.03 7.96
N ASP A 1126 -27.36 33.17 8.37
CA ASP A 1126 -27.34 31.75 8.02
C ASP A 1126 -28.39 31.00 8.85
N TYR A 1127 -28.54 31.35 10.13
CA TYR A 1127 -29.59 30.82 11.01
C TYR A 1127 -30.04 31.84 12.07
N TYR A 1128 -31.04 31.48 12.88
CA TYR A 1128 -31.63 32.33 13.91
C TYR A 1128 -31.65 31.69 15.29
N LYS A 1129 -31.31 32.48 16.31
CA LYS A 1129 -31.49 32.17 17.74
C LYS A 1129 -32.74 32.85 18.28
N VAL A 1130 -33.62 32.07 18.92
CA VAL A 1130 -34.85 32.57 19.53
C VAL A 1130 -34.72 32.53 21.05
N TYR A 1131 -34.91 33.68 21.68
CA TYR A 1131 -34.79 33.83 23.14
C TYR A 1131 -36.16 34.06 23.78
N LEU A 1132 -36.38 33.44 24.94
CA LEU A 1132 -37.53 33.67 25.82
C LEU A 1132 -37.09 34.43 27.08
N TYR A 1133 -37.86 35.44 27.48
CA TYR A 1133 -37.59 36.21 28.68
C TYR A 1133 -38.11 35.50 29.94
N ASN A 1134 -37.21 35.16 30.86
CA ASN A 1134 -37.58 34.66 32.18
C ASN A 1134 -37.82 35.83 33.15
N LYS A 1135 -39.10 36.07 33.49
CA LYS A 1135 -39.50 37.16 34.40
C LYS A 1135 -38.98 37.01 35.83
N LYS A 1136 -38.83 35.78 36.34
CA LYS A 1136 -38.35 35.55 37.72
C LYS A 1136 -36.86 35.83 37.85
N GLY A 1137 -36.07 35.38 36.88
CA GLY A 1137 -34.61 35.58 36.88
C GLY A 1137 -34.14 36.86 36.19
N LYS A 1138 -35.05 37.64 35.57
CA LYS A 1138 -34.77 38.81 34.71
C LYS A 1138 -33.74 38.55 33.59
N LYS A 1139 -33.56 37.30 33.17
CA LYS A 1139 -32.59 36.86 32.16
C LYS A 1139 -33.29 36.35 30.89
N TRP A 1140 -32.62 36.50 29.76
CA TRP A 1140 -33.04 35.89 28.49
C TRP A 1140 -32.43 34.49 28.40
N LYS A 1141 -33.25 33.50 28.04
CA LYS A 1141 -32.81 32.12 27.79
C LYS A 1141 -33.01 31.80 26.32
N GLU A 1142 -32.01 31.23 25.66
CA GLU A 1142 -32.18 30.67 24.32
C GLU A 1142 -33.10 29.45 24.41
N VAL A 1143 -34.14 29.41 23.58
CA VAL A 1143 -35.15 28.34 23.63
C VAL A 1143 -35.27 27.55 22.33
N LYS A 1144 -34.71 28.05 21.22
CA LYS A 1144 -34.67 27.33 19.95
C LYS A 1144 -33.66 27.97 18.98
N ARG A 1145 -33.03 27.15 18.15
CA ARG A 1145 -32.33 27.54 16.91
C ARG A 1145 -33.12 27.06 15.70
N THR A 1146 -33.08 27.81 14.61
CA THR A 1146 -33.77 27.45 13.35
C THR A 1146 -33.15 28.17 12.16
N TYR A 1147 -33.10 27.52 11.01
CA TYR A 1147 -32.68 28.09 9.72
C TYR A 1147 -33.85 28.75 8.98
N ASP A 1148 -35.09 28.42 9.38
CA ASP A 1148 -36.31 29.04 8.89
C ASP A 1148 -36.56 30.42 9.49
N ASN A 1149 -37.41 31.20 8.83
CA ASN A 1149 -37.87 32.50 9.34
C ASN A 1149 -39.10 32.40 10.27
N SER A 1150 -39.43 31.20 10.78
CA SER A 1150 -40.48 31.02 11.77
C SER A 1150 -40.27 29.78 12.65
N VAL A 1151 -40.82 29.80 13.86
CA VAL A 1151 -40.73 28.70 14.83
C VAL A 1151 -42.03 28.53 15.62
N LYS A 1152 -42.38 27.30 15.97
CA LYS A 1152 -43.46 26.96 16.92
C LYS A 1152 -42.85 26.66 18.29
N ILE A 1153 -43.27 27.39 19.32
CA ILE A 1153 -42.87 27.17 20.71
C ILE A 1153 -44.02 26.51 21.46
N THR A 1154 -43.77 25.34 22.05
CA THR A 1154 -44.74 24.48 22.75
C THR A 1154 -44.49 24.46 24.27
N GLY A 1155 -45.31 23.74 25.04
CA GLY A 1155 -45.14 23.59 26.50
C GLY A 1155 -45.48 24.85 27.32
N LEU A 1156 -46.19 25.81 26.72
CA LEU A 1156 -46.53 27.08 27.36
C LEU A 1156 -47.80 26.95 28.22
N LYS A 1157 -47.92 27.79 29.26
CA LYS A 1157 -49.10 27.84 30.13
C LYS A 1157 -50.24 28.60 29.46
N GLU A 1158 -51.47 28.11 29.62
CA GLU A 1158 -52.65 28.74 29.03
C GLU A 1158 -52.87 30.19 29.47
N GLY A 1159 -53.43 30.98 28.56
CA GLY A 1159 -53.70 32.41 28.77
C GLY A 1159 -52.51 33.25 29.26
N THR A 1160 -51.27 32.77 29.10
CA THR A 1160 -50.08 33.40 29.68
C THR A 1160 -49.30 34.17 28.61
N ALA A 1161 -48.77 35.33 29.01
CA ALA A 1161 -47.99 36.21 28.15
C ALA A 1161 -46.49 35.88 28.23
N TYR A 1162 -45.87 35.59 27.09
CA TYR A 1162 -44.46 35.25 26.94
C TYR A 1162 -43.76 36.24 26.01
N THR A 1163 -42.60 36.73 26.41
CA THR A 1163 -41.86 37.75 25.66
C THR A 1163 -40.65 37.11 25.00
N TYR A 1164 -40.51 37.32 23.69
CA TYR A 1164 -39.46 36.74 22.85
C TYR A 1164 -38.63 37.80 22.14
N ARG A 1165 -37.42 37.44 21.72
CA ARG A 1165 -36.61 38.18 20.74
C ARG A 1165 -35.81 37.21 19.88
N VAL A 1166 -35.39 37.65 18.70
CA VAL A 1166 -34.69 36.82 17.71
C VAL A 1166 -33.40 37.51 17.26
N ALA A 1167 -32.32 36.76 17.11
CA ALA A 1167 -31.07 37.25 16.51
C ALA A 1167 -30.68 36.36 15.33
N GLY A 1168 -30.24 36.97 14.24
CA GLY A 1168 -29.60 36.24 13.14
C GLY A 1168 -28.14 35.97 13.46
N VAL A 1169 -27.60 34.87 12.97
CA VAL A 1169 -26.21 34.47 13.15
C VAL A 1169 -25.61 34.14 11.79
N ASN A 1170 -24.39 34.59 11.56
CA ASN A 1170 -23.54 34.16 10.45
C ASN A 1170 -22.09 33.99 10.94
N ALA A 1171 -21.15 33.72 10.04
CA ALA A 1171 -19.71 33.62 10.34
C ALA A 1171 -19.12 34.85 11.06
N GLY A 1172 -19.70 36.05 10.88
CA GLY A 1172 -19.33 37.27 11.62
C GLY A 1172 -19.80 37.31 13.08
N GLY A 1173 -20.61 36.34 13.51
CA GLY A 1173 -21.14 36.18 14.86
C GLY A 1173 -22.63 36.54 15.01
N THR A 1174 -23.13 36.50 16.24
CA THR A 1174 -24.55 36.79 16.52
C THR A 1174 -24.85 38.28 16.35
N GLY A 1175 -25.79 38.59 15.45
CA GLY A 1175 -26.26 39.94 15.16
C GLY A 1175 -27.08 40.57 16.29
N LYS A 1176 -27.50 41.83 16.10
CA LYS A 1176 -28.32 42.51 17.11
C LYS A 1176 -29.68 41.82 17.26
N ASN A 1177 -30.08 41.58 18.50
CA ASN A 1177 -31.41 41.08 18.83
C ASN A 1177 -32.52 41.99 18.25
N SER A 1178 -33.60 41.38 17.79
CA SER A 1178 -34.83 42.05 17.41
C SER A 1178 -35.41 42.88 18.56
N ALA A 1179 -36.40 43.72 18.26
CA ALA A 1179 -37.28 44.21 19.31
C ALA A 1179 -37.93 43.02 20.03
N SER A 1180 -38.12 43.15 21.35
CA SER A 1180 -38.85 42.15 22.12
C SER A 1180 -40.34 42.22 21.78
N LEU A 1181 -40.96 41.06 21.60
CA LEU A 1181 -42.39 40.96 21.29
C LEU A 1181 -43.04 39.99 22.26
N THR A 1182 -44.22 40.35 22.77
CA THR A 1182 -45.00 39.49 23.65
C THR A 1182 -46.10 38.78 22.88
N GLY A 1183 -46.13 37.45 22.96
CA GLY A 1183 -47.26 36.63 22.50
C GLY A 1183 -48.03 36.09 23.71
N VAL A 1184 -49.34 35.95 23.57
CA VAL A 1184 -50.20 35.39 24.62
C VAL A 1184 -50.87 34.14 24.10
N THR A 1185 -50.68 33.01 24.77
CA THR A 1185 -51.36 31.75 24.41
C THR A 1185 -52.87 31.93 24.54
N LYS A 1186 -53.66 31.18 23.76
CA LYS A 1186 -55.13 31.23 23.85
C LYS A 1186 -55.60 30.78 25.25
N PRO A 1187 -56.74 31.29 25.75
CA PRO A 1187 -57.39 30.67 26.91
C PRO A 1187 -57.96 29.30 26.51
N SER A 1188 -58.04 28.35 27.45
CA SER A 1188 -58.75 27.10 27.18
C SER A 1188 -60.21 27.35 26.77
N ALA A 1189 -60.73 26.43 25.97
CA ALA A 1189 -62.13 26.45 25.56
C ALA A 1189 -63.03 26.26 26.79
N ALA A 1190 -64.02 27.14 26.97
CA ALA A 1190 -65.08 26.88 27.93
C ALA A 1190 -65.94 25.71 27.44
N LYS A 1191 -66.32 24.80 28.33
CA LYS A 1191 -67.31 23.76 28.05
C LYS A 1191 -68.68 24.26 28.49
N LEU A 1192 -69.68 24.20 27.61
CA LEU A 1192 -71.06 24.51 27.96
C LEU A 1192 -71.62 23.31 28.75
N LYS A 1193 -71.79 23.47 30.07
CA LYS A 1193 -72.15 22.37 30.97
C LYS A 1193 -73.64 22.03 30.91
N SER A 1194 -74.51 23.05 30.89
CA SER A 1194 -75.96 22.83 30.84
C SER A 1194 -76.72 24.07 30.37
N VAL A 1195 -77.91 23.83 29.82
CA VAL A 1195 -78.94 24.83 29.51
C VAL A 1195 -80.23 24.37 30.16
N LYS A 1196 -80.66 25.04 31.24
CA LYS A 1196 -81.84 24.65 32.04
C LYS A 1196 -82.91 25.75 32.04
N LYS A 1197 -84.19 25.37 32.18
CA LYS A 1197 -85.32 26.31 32.27
C LYS A 1197 -85.12 27.29 33.43
N SER A 1198 -85.55 28.53 33.23
CA SER A 1198 -85.58 29.62 34.21
C SER A 1198 -87.00 30.20 34.34
N THR A 1199 -87.20 31.16 35.25
CA THR A 1199 -88.46 31.87 35.40
C THR A 1199 -88.75 32.77 34.19
N LYS A 1200 -90.03 32.98 33.86
CA LYS A 1200 -90.50 33.89 32.79
C LYS A 1200 -90.04 33.54 31.35
N GLY A 1201 -89.99 32.24 31.00
CA GLY A 1201 -89.75 31.78 29.62
C GLY A 1201 -88.31 31.94 29.13
N ARG A 1202 -87.31 31.82 30.01
CA ARG A 1202 -85.87 31.95 29.69
C ARG A 1202 -85.12 30.66 30.05
N ALA A 1203 -83.88 30.54 29.60
CA ALA A 1203 -82.96 29.47 30.03
C ALA A 1203 -81.72 30.04 30.74
N VAL A 1204 -81.18 29.33 31.73
CA VAL A 1204 -79.87 29.62 32.33
C VAL A 1204 -78.84 28.70 31.72
N LEU A 1205 -77.82 29.30 31.13
CA LEU A 1205 -76.65 28.61 30.61
C LEU A 1205 -75.55 28.62 31.67
N ARG A 1206 -74.89 27.47 31.90
CA ARG A 1206 -73.73 27.33 32.80
C ARG A 1206 -72.55 26.74 32.04
N TYR A 1207 -71.34 27.22 32.29
CA TYR A 1207 -70.13 26.78 31.61
C TYR A 1207 -68.94 26.64 32.57
N THR A 1208 -67.88 25.95 32.14
CA THR A 1208 -66.66 25.75 32.94
C THR A 1208 -65.98 27.07 33.25
N ASN A 1209 -65.34 27.15 34.42
CA ASN A 1209 -64.51 28.27 34.78
C ASN A 1209 -63.19 28.21 33.98
N VAL A 1210 -62.87 29.28 33.27
CA VAL A 1210 -61.61 29.51 32.55
C VAL A 1210 -60.97 30.75 33.15
N LYS A 1211 -59.73 30.62 33.62
CA LYS A 1211 -59.04 31.65 34.39
C LYS A 1211 -58.93 32.94 33.59
N ASN A 1212 -59.30 34.07 34.22
CA ASN A 1212 -59.24 35.43 33.67
C ASN A 1212 -60.01 35.65 32.36
N ALA A 1213 -60.91 34.74 31.98
CA ALA A 1213 -61.63 34.82 30.72
C ALA A 1213 -62.96 35.57 30.84
N THR A 1214 -63.31 36.26 29.75
CA THR A 1214 -64.67 36.73 29.49
C THR A 1214 -65.36 35.78 28.52
N TYR A 1215 -66.61 35.45 28.82
CA TYR A 1215 -67.43 34.51 28.05
C TYR A 1215 -68.32 35.28 27.09
N VAL A 1216 -68.37 34.83 25.84
CA VAL A 1216 -69.31 35.33 24.82
C VAL A 1216 -70.23 34.20 24.42
N ILE A 1217 -71.51 34.39 24.72
CA ILE A 1217 -72.54 33.40 24.49
C ILE A 1217 -73.28 33.77 23.21
N ARG A 1218 -73.42 32.79 22.32
CA ARG A 1218 -74.22 32.94 21.10
C ARG A 1218 -75.35 31.93 21.05
N MET A 1219 -76.44 32.34 20.43
CA MET A 1219 -77.68 31.57 20.27
C MET A 1219 -78.14 31.63 18.81
N LYS A 1220 -78.67 30.51 18.29
CA LYS A 1220 -79.47 30.47 17.06
C LYS A 1220 -80.78 29.73 17.29
N THR A 1221 -81.71 29.87 16.34
CA THR A 1221 -82.99 29.14 16.31
C THR A 1221 -83.10 28.41 14.98
N GLY A 1222 -83.37 27.10 15.00
CA GLY A 1222 -83.43 26.29 13.78
C GLY A 1222 -82.15 26.38 12.92
N LYS A 1223 -82.33 26.57 11.60
CA LYS A 1223 -81.23 26.72 10.62
C LYS A 1223 -80.62 28.14 10.57
N GLY A 1224 -81.03 29.07 11.43
CA GLY A 1224 -80.52 30.45 11.43
C GLY A 1224 -79.07 30.60 11.90
N SER A 1225 -78.49 31.80 11.74
CA SER A 1225 -77.12 32.13 12.16
C SER A 1225 -77.02 32.41 13.68
N TYR A 1226 -75.84 32.18 14.26
CA TYR A 1226 -75.58 32.42 15.68
C TYR A 1226 -75.44 33.92 15.98
N LYS A 1227 -76.37 34.46 16.77
CA LYS A 1227 -76.34 35.84 17.27
C LYS A 1227 -75.76 35.90 18.68
N LYS A 1228 -75.00 36.96 19.00
CA LYS A 1228 -74.51 37.21 20.37
C LYS A 1228 -75.69 37.57 21.26
N ILE A 1229 -75.84 36.86 22.38
CA ILE A 1229 -76.91 37.11 23.35
C ILE A 1229 -76.40 37.62 24.70
N GLY A 1230 -75.08 37.56 24.92
CA GLY A 1230 -74.50 38.08 26.14
C GLY A 1230 -72.99 37.96 26.18
N GLU A 1231 -72.41 38.79 27.02
CA GLU A 1231 -70.99 38.80 27.35
C GLU A 1231 -70.87 39.00 28.86
N THR A 1232 -70.10 38.15 29.54
CA THR A 1232 -70.00 38.19 31.00
C THR A 1232 -68.70 37.55 31.47
N THR A 1233 -68.24 37.92 32.66
CA THR A 1233 -67.15 37.26 33.39
C THR A 1233 -67.66 36.16 34.31
N LYS A 1234 -68.99 36.08 34.54
CA LYS A 1234 -69.61 35.05 35.38
C LYS A 1234 -69.73 33.73 34.62
N THR A 1235 -69.65 32.60 35.31
CA THR A 1235 -69.79 31.24 34.75
C THR A 1235 -71.23 30.84 34.40
N LYS A 1236 -72.15 31.81 34.36
CA LYS A 1236 -73.55 31.63 33.99
C LYS A 1236 -74.12 32.87 33.29
N LEU A 1237 -75.05 32.66 32.35
CA LEU A 1237 -75.80 33.72 31.68
C LEU A 1237 -77.25 33.29 31.46
N GLN A 1238 -78.20 34.20 31.68
CA GLN A 1238 -79.61 33.96 31.38
C GLN A 1238 -79.91 34.39 29.93
N SER A 1239 -80.61 33.55 29.18
CA SER A 1239 -81.00 33.85 27.79
C SER A 1239 -82.06 34.97 27.73
N PRO A 1240 -82.24 35.60 26.56
CA PRO A 1240 -83.47 36.33 26.24
C PRO A 1240 -84.72 35.44 26.38
N LYS A 1241 -85.92 36.04 26.37
CA LYS A 1241 -87.18 35.29 26.36
C LYS A 1241 -87.23 34.37 25.13
N LEU A 1242 -87.50 33.09 25.36
CA LEU A 1242 -87.57 32.05 24.36
C LEU A 1242 -89.03 31.71 24.05
N LYS A 1243 -89.34 31.41 22.79
CA LYS A 1243 -90.70 31.06 22.35
C LYS A 1243 -90.98 29.57 22.60
N LYS A 1244 -92.16 29.26 23.18
CA LYS A 1244 -92.64 27.88 23.39
C LYS A 1244 -92.64 27.09 22.07
N GLY A 1245 -92.25 25.83 22.10
CA GLY A 1245 -92.20 24.95 20.93
C GLY A 1245 -90.99 25.12 19.99
N LYS A 1246 -90.13 26.13 20.19
CA LYS A 1246 -88.91 26.34 19.39
C LYS A 1246 -87.67 25.69 20.04
N THR A 1247 -86.74 25.22 19.19
CA THR A 1247 -85.42 24.73 19.61
C THR A 1247 -84.35 25.78 19.36
N TYR A 1248 -83.56 26.06 20.39
CA TYR A 1248 -82.45 27.02 20.36
C TYR A 1248 -81.12 26.30 20.54
N SER A 1249 -80.12 26.62 19.74
CA SER A 1249 -78.76 26.10 19.87
C SER A 1249 -77.86 27.15 20.52
N PHE A 1250 -77.13 26.76 21.55
CA PHE A 1250 -76.23 27.64 22.28
C PHE A 1250 -74.79 27.18 22.19
N LYS A 1251 -73.86 28.13 22.05
CA LYS A 1251 -72.42 27.90 22.20
C LYS A 1251 -71.77 29.07 22.91
N VAL A 1252 -70.69 28.80 23.63
CA VAL A 1252 -69.90 29.81 24.35
C VAL A 1252 -68.46 29.78 23.85
N ARG A 1253 -67.80 30.93 23.73
CA ARG A 1253 -66.34 30.98 23.63
C ARG A 1253 -65.78 31.94 24.66
N THR A 1254 -64.52 31.74 24.99
CA THR A 1254 -63.78 32.59 25.92
C THR A 1254 -62.89 33.55 25.16
N TYR A 1255 -62.59 34.68 25.78
CA TYR A 1255 -61.42 35.48 25.41
C TYR A 1255 -60.79 36.06 26.66
N ILE A 1256 -59.50 36.34 26.58
CA ILE A 1256 -58.77 37.15 27.57
C ILE A 1256 -58.41 38.49 26.93
N LYS A 1257 -58.39 39.56 27.73
CA LYS A 1257 -57.90 40.86 27.27
C LYS A 1257 -56.40 40.94 27.53
N TYR A 1258 -55.65 41.32 26.50
CA TYR A 1258 -54.25 41.69 26.63
C TYR A 1258 -54.05 43.04 25.93
N GLY A 1259 -53.79 44.09 26.70
CA GLY A 1259 -53.86 45.45 26.20
C GLY A 1259 -55.26 45.77 25.65
N LYS A 1260 -55.33 46.27 24.40
CA LYS A 1260 -56.58 46.56 23.68
C LYS A 1260 -57.16 45.33 22.97
N ASP A 1261 -56.40 44.25 22.85
CA ASP A 1261 -56.76 43.08 22.04
C ASP A 1261 -57.53 42.01 22.81
N LYS A 1262 -58.43 41.32 22.10
CA LYS A 1262 -59.15 40.14 22.60
C LYS A 1262 -58.53 38.87 22.02
N ILE A 1263 -57.84 38.09 22.86
CA ILE A 1263 -57.29 36.79 22.46
C ILE A 1263 -58.36 35.73 22.65
N TRP A 1264 -58.92 35.26 21.54
CA TRP A 1264 -60.06 34.35 21.53
C TRP A 1264 -59.64 32.89 21.67
N GLY A 1265 -60.28 32.19 22.61
CA GLY A 1265 -60.31 30.73 22.65
C GLY A 1265 -61.33 30.15 21.68
N SER A 1266 -61.27 28.84 21.50
CA SER A 1266 -62.21 28.10 20.65
C SER A 1266 -63.64 28.14 21.21
N TYR A 1267 -64.63 27.95 20.35
CA TYR A 1267 -66.02 27.74 20.78
C TYR A 1267 -66.17 26.39 21.49
N SER A 1268 -67.08 26.35 22.45
CA SER A 1268 -67.56 25.14 23.12
C SER A 1268 -68.30 24.22 22.16
N ASN A 1269 -68.59 23.02 22.66
CA ASN A 1269 -69.70 22.21 22.17
C ASN A 1269 -71.01 23.02 22.08
N THR A 1270 -71.89 22.63 21.17
CA THR A 1270 -73.23 23.22 21.05
C THR A 1270 -74.24 22.42 21.85
N ILE A 1271 -75.10 23.09 22.63
CA ILE A 1271 -76.26 22.45 23.27
C ILE A 1271 -77.54 22.96 22.60
N ASN A 1272 -78.37 22.01 22.14
CA ASN A 1272 -79.72 22.27 21.64
C ASN A 1272 -80.73 22.20 22.81
N TYR A 1273 -81.57 23.21 22.93
CA TYR A 1273 -82.57 23.32 24.00
C TYR A 1273 -83.95 23.59 23.39
N LYS A 1274 -84.86 22.61 23.52
CA LYS A 1274 -86.26 22.73 23.11
C LYS A 1274 -87.07 23.34 24.25
N VAL A 1275 -87.78 24.44 23.97
CA VAL A 1275 -88.66 25.09 24.95
C VAL A 1275 -89.96 24.29 25.04
N LYS A 1276 -90.11 23.51 26.12
CA LYS A 1276 -91.34 22.76 26.43
C LYS A 1276 -92.47 23.68 26.87
#